data_AF-T1J3B5-F1
#
_entry.id   AF-T1J3B5-F1
#
_cell.length_a   1.000
_cell.length_b   1.000
_cell.length_c   1.000
_cell.angle_alpha   90.00
_cell.angle_beta   90.00
_cell.angle_gamma   90.00
#
_symmetry.space_group_name_H-M   'P 1'
#
loop_
_entity.id
_entity.type
_entity.pdbx_description
1 polymer ?
#
loop_
_entity_poly.entity_id
_entity_poly.type
_entity_poly.pdbx_seq_one_letter_code
_entity_poly.pdbx_strand_id
1 'polypeptide(L)'
;MEDIFHWTRDGNAMLVRMWLDDTEHDMNQGDDHGFSPLHWASKEGHTNLVELLIYRGARVNATNMGDDTALHLATAHGHREIVHKLLKNKADINAINEHGNTSLHYACFWGYQQIAEDLITQGALVSVVNKYGEMPLDKCKGQMATKLHELALKCGQDLKKIPYQDQSWLGTKTRSRDATLSRHSGINLNDLNLQSKIATTPSGQTWKGMWQGNEVVAKILNLRECTARNSRDFNEEYPRLRIFSHPNVLPVIGCSNSPPNLVIVNQFLPLRSLYCVLHEGTGLIVDNAQAIKFAIDIARGMAFLHSLDPLIPRYYVNSRHIMIDEDLTARINMADTKFSFQEKGKVYYPAYFSPEALMKSQDEINVKASDMWSYAILLWELATREVPFSDLSSMEVGMKIAHEGLRVAIPPGISQHMAKLIRICMNEDPGKPRRRVCYFVNDGQLLANKIDTSLCTHIIFGFVDISANGTLVPGKANATEAFAELNRLKKKVPSLKLMVSTCSDRLPAISQTTETRKTFAKSIIIFLKQYGFDGIDFDWEFPGFSGKQDFVALLKEIYETNLIMFGNSDNKPLLTAAVSASLTLIIESYDIPRIAKYVDFVNIMCYDFNFFRKYYPLTGYNSPLFKRNYELPFFNTWNIEWATNHWTNEGMPKDKIVVGLPTYGHSFILADSNWHNVHDLAIGTGIFDGSVTFPQVCDMLHKGAERIFDNETLVPYVYQDKNWISYEDQISMTYKAEWVVSQNFSGVMTWNLNSDDWGAHCGGVQFPLHKILRDIVV
;
A
#
# COMPACT_ATOMS: atom_id res chain seq x y z
N MET A 1 24.70 -15.81 -25.76
CA MET A 1 23.65 -15.74 -24.72
C MET A 1 22.57 -16.68 -25.22
N GLU A 2 22.34 -17.79 -24.53
CA GLU A 2 21.34 -18.75 -24.97
C GLU A 2 19.95 -18.16 -24.73
N ASP A 3 19.13 -18.15 -25.78
CA ASP A 3 17.79 -17.54 -25.79
C ASP A 3 16.71 -18.63 -25.60
N ILE A 4 15.51 -18.26 -25.17
CA ILE A 4 14.38 -19.18 -24.89
C ILE A 4 14.10 -20.12 -26.07
N PHE A 5 14.26 -19.63 -27.30
CA PHE A 5 14.07 -20.42 -28.51
C PHE A 5 15.12 -21.53 -28.67
N HIS A 6 16.34 -21.35 -28.16
CA HIS A 6 17.35 -22.41 -28.14
C HIS A 6 16.96 -23.51 -27.15
N TRP A 7 16.63 -23.16 -25.91
CA TRP A 7 16.22 -24.14 -24.89
C TRP A 7 14.92 -24.87 -25.27
N THR A 8 14.01 -24.18 -25.96
CA THR A 8 12.78 -24.77 -26.48
C THR A 8 13.07 -25.77 -27.60
N ARG A 9 14.02 -25.47 -28.50
CA ARG A 9 14.46 -26.41 -29.55
C ARG A 9 15.14 -27.65 -28.97
N ASP A 10 15.92 -27.48 -27.91
CA ASP A 10 16.63 -28.56 -27.24
C ASP A 10 15.74 -29.39 -26.30
N GLY A 11 14.50 -28.96 -26.05
CA GLY A 11 13.55 -29.67 -25.18
C GLY A 11 13.81 -29.49 -23.69
N ASN A 12 14.60 -28.48 -23.28
CA ASN A 12 14.97 -28.27 -21.89
C ASN A 12 13.83 -27.62 -21.09
N ALA A 13 12.90 -28.45 -20.61
CA ALA A 13 11.74 -28.02 -19.84
C ALA A 13 12.08 -27.31 -18.52
N MET A 14 13.26 -27.55 -17.94
CA MET A 14 13.69 -26.89 -16.72
C MET A 14 14.06 -25.43 -17.00
N LEU A 15 14.90 -25.17 -18.01
CA LEU A 15 15.30 -23.80 -18.37
C LEU A 15 14.14 -23.00 -18.95
N VAL A 16 13.30 -23.62 -19.79
CA VAL A 16 12.06 -22.97 -20.27
C VAL A 16 11.15 -22.60 -19.10
N ARG A 17 10.98 -23.48 -18.10
CA ARG A 17 10.21 -23.16 -16.90
C ARG A 17 10.83 -22.02 -16.10
N MET A 18 12.14 -22.06 -15.86
CA MET A 18 12.85 -20.99 -15.14
C MET A 18 12.71 -19.64 -15.86
N TRP A 19 12.78 -19.63 -17.19
CA TRP A 19 12.56 -18.44 -18.01
C TRP A 19 11.12 -17.93 -17.90
N LEU A 20 10.13 -18.84 -17.92
CA LEU A 20 8.72 -18.52 -17.74
C LEU A 20 8.34 -18.08 -16.31
N ASP A 21 9.20 -18.34 -15.32
CA ASP A 21 9.01 -17.89 -13.95
C ASP A 21 9.53 -16.46 -13.73
N ASP A 22 10.32 -15.93 -14.67
CA ASP A 22 10.72 -14.53 -14.72
C ASP A 22 9.65 -13.69 -15.46
N THR A 23 9.10 -12.73 -14.73
CA THR A 23 7.94 -11.92 -15.12
C THR A 23 8.21 -10.89 -16.21
N GLU A 24 9.47 -10.65 -16.58
CA GLU A 24 9.86 -9.74 -17.67
C GLU A 24 9.70 -10.37 -19.06
N HIS A 25 9.50 -11.69 -19.13
CA HIS A 25 9.48 -12.44 -20.39
C HIS A 25 8.05 -12.64 -20.95
N ASP A 26 7.85 -12.32 -22.24
CA ASP A 26 6.60 -12.62 -22.96
C ASP A 26 6.72 -13.97 -23.69
N MET A 27 6.02 -14.98 -23.18
CA MET A 27 6.00 -16.32 -23.77
C MET A 27 5.33 -16.42 -25.15
N ASN A 28 4.64 -15.36 -25.60
CA ASN A 28 4.03 -15.29 -26.93
C ASN A 28 4.87 -14.48 -27.93
N GLN A 29 6.00 -13.94 -27.50
CA GLN A 29 6.94 -13.27 -28.39
C GLN A 29 7.56 -14.29 -29.35
N GLY A 30 7.57 -13.95 -30.64
CA GLY A 30 8.24 -14.74 -31.67
C GLY A 30 9.71 -14.34 -31.83
N ASP A 31 10.50 -15.24 -32.39
CA ASP A 31 11.84 -14.91 -32.88
C ASP A 31 11.80 -14.00 -34.12
N ASP A 32 12.95 -13.75 -34.74
CA ASP A 32 13.08 -12.92 -35.95
C ASP A 32 12.24 -13.41 -37.15
N HIS A 33 11.72 -14.65 -37.11
CA HIS A 33 10.85 -15.24 -38.13
C HIS A 33 9.40 -15.41 -37.64
N GLY A 34 9.06 -14.84 -36.49
CA GLY A 34 7.74 -14.91 -35.86
C GLY A 34 7.42 -16.25 -35.19
N PHE A 35 8.40 -17.13 -34.98
CA PHE A 35 8.15 -18.40 -34.29
C PHE A 35 8.14 -18.18 -32.78
N SER A 36 6.97 -18.36 -32.16
CA SER A 36 6.86 -18.40 -30.70
C SER A 36 7.46 -19.69 -30.10
N PRO A 37 7.70 -19.75 -28.77
CA PRO A 37 8.13 -20.98 -28.11
C PRO A 37 7.17 -22.16 -28.39
N LEU A 38 5.86 -21.91 -28.50
CA LEU A 38 4.89 -22.97 -28.83
C LEU A 38 5.10 -23.51 -30.25
N HIS A 39 5.48 -22.66 -31.21
CA HIS A 39 5.82 -23.10 -32.57
C HIS A 39 7.05 -24.01 -32.57
N TRP A 40 8.12 -23.61 -31.89
CA TRP A 40 9.35 -24.40 -31.79
C TRP A 40 9.11 -25.74 -31.05
N ALA A 41 8.40 -25.73 -29.93
CA ALA A 41 8.06 -26.96 -29.21
C ALA A 41 7.21 -27.91 -30.06
N SER A 42 6.28 -27.37 -30.85
CA SER A 42 5.41 -28.15 -31.75
C SER A 42 6.16 -28.70 -32.96
N LYS A 43 7.14 -27.96 -33.48
CA LYS A 43 8.00 -28.36 -34.60
C LYS A 43 8.97 -29.48 -34.21
N GLU A 44 9.62 -29.34 -33.06
CA GLU A 44 10.66 -30.27 -32.60
C GLU A 44 10.10 -31.51 -31.87
N GLY A 45 8.81 -31.55 -31.54
CA GLY A 45 8.16 -32.73 -30.96
C GLY A 45 8.19 -32.79 -29.43
N HIS A 46 8.42 -31.66 -28.76
CA HIS A 46 8.56 -31.61 -27.31
C HIS A 46 7.20 -31.53 -26.61
N THR A 47 6.52 -32.67 -26.49
CA THR A 47 5.16 -32.77 -25.94
C THR A 47 5.03 -32.14 -24.53
N ASN A 48 6.00 -32.36 -23.65
CA ASN A 48 5.99 -31.82 -22.27
C ASN A 48 6.07 -30.28 -22.26
N LEU A 49 6.81 -29.70 -23.20
CA LEU A 49 6.91 -28.24 -23.35
C LEU A 49 5.63 -27.66 -23.92
N VAL A 50 4.99 -28.34 -24.89
CA VAL A 50 3.69 -27.92 -25.43
C VAL A 50 2.64 -27.85 -24.32
N GLU A 51 2.56 -28.86 -23.45
CA GLU A 51 1.64 -28.84 -22.31
C GLU A 51 1.94 -27.69 -21.34
N LEU A 52 3.21 -27.51 -20.98
CA LEU A 52 3.63 -26.43 -20.09
C LEU A 52 3.27 -25.05 -20.66
N LEU A 53 3.56 -24.82 -21.94
CA LEU A 53 3.30 -23.56 -22.61
C LEU A 53 1.80 -23.28 -22.73
N ILE A 54 0.99 -24.27 -23.12
CA ILE A 54 -0.46 -24.12 -23.19
C ILE A 54 -1.03 -23.83 -21.79
N TYR A 55 -0.59 -24.56 -20.76
CA TYR A 55 -1.01 -24.37 -19.38
C TYR A 55 -0.68 -22.95 -18.86
N ARG A 56 0.44 -22.39 -19.28
CA ARG A 56 0.88 -21.03 -18.93
C ARG A 56 0.23 -19.93 -19.78
N GLY A 57 -0.67 -20.28 -20.72
CA GLY A 57 -1.44 -19.30 -21.50
C GLY A 57 -0.85 -18.96 -22.87
N ALA A 58 -0.04 -19.84 -23.47
CA ALA A 58 0.43 -19.67 -24.84
C ALA A 58 -0.74 -19.62 -25.85
N ARG A 59 -0.63 -18.71 -26.83
CA ARG A 59 -1.63 -18.54 -27.89
C ARG A 59 -1.56 -19.71 -28.88
N VAL A 60 -2.51 -20.63 -28.78
CA VAL A 60 -2.60 -21.85 -29.61
C VAL A 60 -2.70 -21.55 -31.11
N ASN A 61 -3.40 -20.48 -31.48
CA ASN A 61 -3.64 -20.07 -32.87
C ASN A 61 -2.75 -18.90 -33.33
N ALA A 62 -1.63 -18.64 -32.63
CA ALA A 62 -0.63 -17.72 -33.14
C ALA A 62 -0.05 -18.25 -34.46
N THR A 63 0.34 -17.34 -35.36
CA THR A 63 0.97 -17.66 -36.64
C THR A 63 2.37 -17.06 -36.72
N ASN A 64 3.28 -17.73 -37.42
CA ASN A 64 4.59 -17.19 -37.80
C ASN A 64 4.51 -16.30 -39.06
N MET A 65 5.65 -15.84 -39.58
CA MET A 65 5.68 -15.01 -40.80
C MET A 65 5.12 -15.67 -42.07
N GLY A 66 5.05 -17.01 -42.12
CA GLY A 66 4.44 -17.79 -43.20
C GLY A 66 2.94 -18.07 -43.00
N ASP A 67 2.31 -17.43 -42.01
CA ASP A 67 0.96 -17.72 -41.53
C ASP A 67 0.78 -19.18 -41.02
N ASP A 68 1.86 -19.91 -40.69
CA ASP A 68 1.76 -21.25 -40.11
C ASP A 68 1.47 -21.18 -38.62
N THR A 69 0.49 -21.95 -38.16
CA THR A 69 0.20 -22.14 -36.72
C THR A 69 1.02 -23.28 -36.12
N ALA A 70 1.05 -23.37 -34.80
CA ALA A 70 1.62 -24.53 -34.09
C ALA A 70 1.06 -25.88 -34.62
N LEU A 71 -0.21 -25.92 -35.03
CA LEU A 71 -0.86 -27.11 -35.60
C LEU A 71 -0.30 -27.47 -36.99
N HIS A 72 0.02 -26.48 -37.82
CA HIS A 72 0.68 -26.71 -39.12
C HIS A 72 2.04 -27.36 -38.91
N LEU A 73 2.85 -26.83 -37.98
CA LEU A 73 4.20 -27.32 -37.71
C LEU A 73 4.17 -28.73 -37.10
N ALA A 74 3.31 -28.99 -36.12
CA ALA A 74 3.16 -30.32 -35.52
C ALA A 74 2.76 -31.37 -36.59
N THR A 75 1.88 -30.98 -37.51
CA THR A 75 1.40 -31.85 -38.59
C THR A 75 2.48 -32.08 -39.65
N ALA A 76 3.20 -31.03 -40.06
CA ALA A 76 4.26 -31.11 -41.06
C ALA A 76 5.45 -31.97 -40.61
N HIS A 77 5.65 -32.12 -39.30
CA HIS A 77 6.73 -32.94 -38.72
C HIS A 77 6.25 -34.29 -38.16
N GLY A 78 4.96 -34.64 -38.28
CA GLY A 78 4.46 -35.96 -37.91
C GLY A 78 4.18 -36.17 -36.41
N HIS A 79 4.08 -35.10 -35.61
CA HIS A 79 3.92 -35.17 -34.16
C HIS A 79 2.46 -35.36 -33.73
N ARG A 80 1.93 -36.57 -33.95
CA ARG A 80 0.53 -36.93 -33.70
C ARG A 80 0.02 -36.58 -32.29
N GLU A 81 0.84 -36.80 -31.25
CA GLU A 81 0.43 -36.51 -29.86
C GLU A 81 0.22 -35.00 -29.64
N ILE A 82 1.11 -34.17 -30.20
CA ILE A 82 1.00 -32.71 -30.14
C ILE A 82 -0.22 -32.22 -30.91
N VAL A 83 -0.51 -32.80 -32.07
CA VAL A 83 -1.74 -32.52 -32.83
C VAL A 83 -2.98 -32.74 -31.96
N HIS A 84 -3.09 -33.87 -31.27
CA HIS A 84 -4.20 -34.11 -30.34
C HIS A 84 -4.26 -33.09 -29.20
N LYS A 85 -3.12 -32.72 -28.61
CA LYS A 85 -3.08 -31.73 -27.52
C LYS A 85 -3.50 -30.34 -28.01
N LEU A 86 -3.07 -29.93 -29.19
CA LEU A 86 -3.46 -28.65 -29.80
C LEU A 86 -4.96 -28.64 -30.14
N LEU A 87 -5.49 -29.71 -30.75
CA LEU A 87 -6.92 -29.82 -31.07
C LEU A 87 -7.80 -29.83 -29.80
N LYS A 88 -7.39 -30.55 -28.75
CA LYS A 88 -8.05 -30.54 -27.45
C LYS A 88 -8.09 -29.13 -26.83
N ASN A 89 -7.08 -28.31 -27.12
CA ASN A 89 -6.99 -26.91 -26.69
C ASN A 89 -7.47 -25.92 -27.76
N LYS A 90 -8.45 -26.32 -28.59
CA LYS A 90 -9.17 -25.47 -29.55
C LYS A 90 -8.28 -24.82 -30.61
N ALA A 91 -7.27 -25.54 -31.10
CA ALA A 91 -6.55 -25.14 -32.30
C ALA A 91 -7.50 -25.06 -33.50
N ASP A 92 -7.39 -24.01 -34.32
CA ASP A 92 -8.16 -23.88 -35.55
C ASP A 92 -7.66 -24.88 -36.59
N ILE A 93 -8.46 -25.92 -36.79
CA ILE A 93 -8.14 -27.06 -37.65
C ILE A 93 -8.08 -26.68 -39.13
N ASN A 94 -8.85 -25.65 -39.53
CA ASN A 94 -9.00 -25.19 -40.90
C ASN A 94 -8.28 -23.86 -41.17
N ALA A 95 -7.42 -23.42 -40.25
CA ALA A 95 -6.53 -22.29 -40.48
C ALA A 95 -5.72 -22.51 -41.77
N ILE A 96 -5.57 -21.46 -42.56
CA ILE A 96 -4.80 -21.47 -43.81
C ILE A 96 -3.55 -20.60 -43.67
N ASN A 97 -2.43 -21.11 -44.17
CA ASN A 97 -1.18 -20.37 -44.20
C ASN A 97 -1.06 -19.47 -45.45
N GLU A 98 0.12 -18.88 -45.69
CA GLU A 98 0.32 -17.90 -46.76
C GLU A 98 0.14 -18.50 -48.16
N HIS A 99 0.24 -19.83 -48.29
CA HIS A 99 0.02 -20.58 -49.52
C HIS A 99 -1.42 -21.07 -49.67
N GLY A 100 -2.28 -20.78 -48.69
CA GLY A 100 -3.64 -21.33 -48.63
C GLY A 100 -3.69 -22.80 -48.20
N ASN A 101 -2.59 -23.35 -47.68
CA ASN A 101 -2.55 -24.72 -47.19
C ASN A 101 -3.08 -24.77 -45.76
N THR A 102 -3.88 -25.80 -45.47
CA THR A 102 -4.31 -26.16 -44.11
C THR A 102 -3.36 -27.17 -43.49
N SER A 103 -3.47 -27.41 -42.18
CA SER A 103 -2.79 -28.52 -41.50
C SER A 103 -2.96 -29.86 -42.23
N LEU A 104 -4.16 -30.14 -42.75
CA LEU A 104 -4.46 -31.36 -43.51
C LEU A 104 -3.66 -31.46 -44.83
N HIS A 105 -3.39 -30.34 -45.52
CA HIS A 105 -2.54 -30.36 -46.72
C HIS A 105 -1.13 -30.87 -46.39
N TYR A 106 -0.56 -30.47 -45.25
CA TYR A 106 0.74 -30.95 -44.80
C TYR A 106 0.71 -32.45 -44.46
N ALA A 107 -0.32 -32.92 -43.75
CA ALA A 107 -0.46 -34.35 -43.43
C ALA A 107 -0.51 -35.20 -44.71
N CYS A 108 -1.25 -34.74 -45.72
CA CYS A 108 -1.38 -35.42 -47.00
C CYS A 108 -0.10 -35.40 -47.83
N PHE A 109 0.60 -34.25 -47.89
CA PHE A 109 1.84 -34.10 -48.65
C PHE A 109 2.97 -35.00 -48.13
N TRP A 110 3.12 -35.09 -46.80
CA TRP A 110 4.13 -35.91 -46.15
C TRP A 110 3.72 -37.38 -45.97
N GLY A 111 2.46 -37.72 -46.23
CA GLY A 111 1.96 -39.10 -46.16
C GLY A 111 1.66 -39.59 -44.74
N TYR A 112 1.39 -38.69 -43.79
CA TYR A 112 1.06 -39.03 -42.40
C TYR A 112 -0.41 -39.46 -42.27
N GLN A 113 -0.69 -40.72 -42.65
CA GLN A 113 -2.04 -41.25 -42.74
C GLN A 113 -2.83 -41.12 -41.43
N GLN A 114 -2.26 -41.49 -40.28
CA GLN A 114 -2.99 -41.43 -39.01
C GLN A 114 -3.35 -40.00 -38.60
N ILE A 115 -2.45 -39.03 -38.83
CA ILE A 115 -2.70 -37.62 -38.50
C ILE A 115 -3.80 -37.05 -39.40
N ALA A 116 -3.80 -37.40 -40.70
CA ALA A 116 -4.84 -36.98 -41.63
C ALA A 116 -6.22 -37.57 -41.24
N GLU A 117 -6.27 -38.83 -40.82
CA GLU A 117 -7.49 -39.47 -40.32
C GLU A 117 -8.01 -38.79 -39.05
N ASP A 118 -7.12 -38.48 -38.10
CA ASP A 118 -7.47 -37.78 -36.86
C ASP A 118 -8.00 -36.37 -37.14
N LEU A 119 -7.34 -35.62 -38.05
CA LEU A 119 -7.77 -34.27 -38.45
C LEU A 119 -9.17 -34.29 -39.09
N ILE A 120 -9.45 -35.21 -40.02
CA ILE A 120 -10.78 -35.34 -40.65
C ILE A 120 -11.85 -35.66 -39.60
N THR A 121 -11.55 -36.57 -38.68
CA THR A 121 -12.46 -36.95 -37.59
C THR A 121 -12.76 -35.77 -36.66
N GLN A 122 -11.81 -34.85 -36.49
CA GLN A 122 -11.95 -33.62 -35.69
C GLN A 122 -12.49 -32.43 -36.49
N GLY A 123 -12.94 -32.63 -37.74
CA GLY A 123 -13.63 -31.61 -38.54
C GLY A 123 -12.77 -30.85 -39.55
N ALA A 124 -11.59 -31.37 -39.93
CA ALA A 124 -10.78 -30.78 -40.99
C ALA A 124 -11.47 -30.95 -42.36
N LEU A 125 -11.57 -29.87 -43.13
CA LEU A 125 -12.23 -29.86 -44.42
C LEU A 125 -11.31 -30.37 -45.54
N VAL A 126 -11.73 -31.41 -46.25
CA VAL A 126 -11.00 -31.95 -47.43
C VAL A 126 -11.21 -31.13 -48.71
N SER A 127 -12.15 -30.18 -48.70
CA SER A 127 -12.58 -29.42 -49.88
C SER A 127 -11.93 -28.05 -50.01
N VAL A 128 -11.11 -27.63 -49.04
CA VAL A 128 -10.40 -26.34 -49.07
C VAL A 128 -9.32 -26.38 -50.14
N VAL A 129 -9.37 -25.43 -51.07
CA VAL A 129 -8.40 -25.32 -52.16
C VAL A 129 -7.33 -24.29 -51.80
N ASN A 130 -6.06 -24.64 -52.03
CA ASN A 130 -4.93 -23.73 -51.82
C ASN A 130 -4.74 -22.74 -52.98
N LYS A 131 -3.72 -21.86 -52.93
CA LYS A 131 -3.42 -20.90 -54.00
C LYS A 131 -3.07 -21.55 -55.35
N TYR A 132 -2.69 -22.81 -55.35
CA TYR A 132 -2.32 -23.57 -56.54
C TYR A 132 -3.49 -24.36 -57.15
N GLY A 133 -4.69 -24.27 -56.58
CA GLY A 133 -5.86 -24.98 -57.08
C GLY A 133 -5.99 -26.43 -56.60
N GLU A 134 -5.16 -26.84 -55.62
CA GLU A 134 -5.08 -28.21 -55.11
C GLU A 134 -5.85 -28.35 -53.79
N MET A 135 -6.55 -29.46 -53.61
CA MET A 135 -7.15 -29.88 -52.34
C MET A 135 -6.14 -30.70 -51.50
N PRO A 136 -6.36 -30.89 -50.19
CA PRO A 136 -5.53 -31.77 -49.38
C PRO A 136 -5.41 -33.18 -49.98
N LEU A 137 -6.49 -33.71 -50.55
CA LEU A 137 -6.50 -35.05 -51.17
C LEU A 137 -5.61 -35.13 -52.41
N ASP A 138 -5.44 -34.03 -53.16
CA ASP A 138 -4.61 -33.98 -54.37
C ASP A 138 -3.11 -34.08 -54.04
N LYS A 139 -2.72 -33.75 -52.79
CA LYS A 139 -1.34 -33.88 -52.29
C LYS A 139 -0.99 -35.29 -51.80
N CYS A 140 -1.97 -36.17 -51.65
CA CYS A 140 -1.75 -37.53 -51.15
C CYS A 140 -0.96 -38.39 -52.15
N LYS A 141 -0.15 -39.32 -51.63
CA LYS A 141 0.53 -40.35 -52.43
C LYS A 141 -0.13 -41.72 -52.21
N GLY A 142 -0.23 -42.52 -53.28
CA GLY A 142 -0.73 -43.91 -53.20
C GLY A 142 -2.21 -44.02 -52.83
N GLN A 143 -2.59 -45.06 -52.08
CA GLN A 143 -3.98 -45.36 -51.71
C GLN A 143 -4.56 -44.47 -50.59
N MET A 144 -3.77 -43.53 -50.05
CA MET A 144 -4.19 -42.65 -48.96
C MET A 144 -5.33 -41.71 -49.38
N ALA A 145 -5.30 -41.18 -50.61
CA ALA A 145 -6.34 -40.29 -51.13
C ALA A 145 -7.72 -40.95 -51.09
N THR A 146 -7.82 -42.20 -51.54
CA THR A 146 -9.07 -42.97 -51.57
C THR A 146 -9.61 -43.20 -50.16
N LYS A 147 -8.75 -43.57 -49.21
CA LYS A 147 -9.15 -43.80 -47.81
C LYS A 147 -9.64 -42.53 -47.12
N LEU A 148 -8.91 -41.41 -47.27
CA LEU A 148 -9.31 -40.14 -46.68
C LEU A 148 -10.59 -39.58 -47.32
N HIS A 149 -10.80 -39.82 -48.62
CA HIS A 149 -12.03 -39.49 -49.31
C HIS A 149 -13.24 -40.27 -48.76
N GLU A 150 -13.10 -41.59 -48.59
CA GLU A 150 -14.13 -42.42 -47.97
C GLU A 150 -14.41 -42.00 -46.52
N LEU A 151 -13.37 -41.63 -45.76
CA LEU A 151 -13.52 -41.14 -44.39
C LEU A 151 -14.25 -39.80 -44.33
N ALA A 152 -13.91 -38.85 -45.21
CA ALA A 152 -14.59 -37.55 -45.27
C ALA A 152 -16.08 -37.68 -45.61
N LEU A 153 -16.44 -38.62 -46.50
CA LEU A 153 -17.84 -38.96 -46.80
C LEU A 153 -18.56 -39.55 -45.57
N LYS A 154 -17.91 -40.45 -44.82
CA LYS A 154 -18.45 -40.98 -43.56
C LYS A 154 -18.65 -39.90 -42.50
N CYS A 155 -17.77 -38.90 -42.46
CA CYS A 155 -17.88 -37.74 -41.57
C CYS A 155 -18.90 -36.69 -42.06
N GLY A 156 -19.60 -36.92 -43.18
CA GLY A 156 -20.67 -36.06 -43.67
C GLY A 156 -20.21 -34.77 -44.35
N GLN A 157 -18.98 -34.71 -44.86
CA GLN A 157 -18.46 -33.50 -45.51
C GLN A 157 -19.02 -33.30 -46.93
N ASP A 158 -19.32 -32.05 -47.32
CA ASP A 158 -19.60 -31.68 -48.72
C ASP A 158 -18.28 -31.56 -49.50
N LEU A 159 -18.16 -32.32 -50.58
CA LEU A 159 -16.96 -32.39 -51.41
C LEU A 159 -16.86 -31.26 -52.44
N LYS A 160 -17.80 -30.30 -52.43
CA LYS A 160 -17.69 -29.11 -53.28
C LYS A 160 -16.45 -28.30 -52.92
N LYS A 161 -15.60 -28.08 -53.92
CA LYS A 161 -14.39 -27.26 -53.80
C LYS A 161 -14.72 -25.89 -53.23
N ILE A 162 -14.10 -25.56 -52.10
CA ILE A 162 -14.14 -24.23 -51.51
C ILE A 162 -12.99 -23.43 -52.14
N PRO A 163 -13.26 -22.44 -52.99
CA PRO A 163 -12.22 -21.69 -53.67
C PRO A 163 -11.40 -20.87 -52.65
N TYR A 164 -10.09 -20.80 -52.87
CA TYR A 164 -9.23 -19.89 -52.12
C TYR A 164 -9.73 -18.45 -52.30
N GLN A 165 -10.07 -17.78 -51.21
CA GLN A 165 -10.41 -16.36 -51.22
C GLN A 165 -9.21 -15.56 -50.72
N ASP A 166 -8.65 -14.71 -51.57
CA ASP A 166 -7.57 -13.83 -51.15
C ASP A 166 -8.15 -12.71 -50.28
N GLN A 167 -7.98 -12.82 -48.97
CA GLN A 167 -8.46 -11.83 -48.00
C GLN A 167 -7.59 -10.56 -47.94
N SER A 168 -6.68 -10.39 -48.90
CA SER A 168 -5.79 -9.22 -49.05
C SER A 168 -6.54 -7.92 -49.43
N TRP A 169 -7.79 -8.01 -49.91
CA TRP A 169 -8.56 -6.88 -50.48
C TRP A 169 -9.37 -6.04 -49.47
N LEU A 170 -9.28 -6.28 -48.15
CA LEU A 170 -10.00 -5.50 -47.11
C LEU A 170 -9.40 -4.11 -46.80
N GLY A 171 -8.60 -3.51 -47.69
CA GLY A 171 -8.19 -2.11 -47.61
C GLY A 171 -7.15 -1.77 -46.52
N THR A 172 -6.81 -2.68 -45.62
CA THR A 172 -5.61 -2.63 -44.79
C THR A 172 -4.50 -3.40 -45.52
N LYS A 173 -3.45 -2.72 -45.98
CA LYS A 173 -2.32 -3.32 -46.72
C LYS A 173 -1.50 -4.36 -45.94
N THR A 174 -1.93 -4.74 -44.75
CA THR A 174 -1.37 -5.81 -43.94
C THR A 174 -2.52 -6.61 -43.33
N ARG A 175 -2.71 -7.86 -43.78
CA ARG A 175 -3.14 -8.92 -42.86
C ARG A 175 -2.15 -8.83 -41.67
N SER A 176 -2.60 -8.83 -40.42
CA SER A 176 -1.66 -8.72 -39.29
C SER A 176 -0.77 -9.96 -39.26
N ARG A 177 0.39 -9.88 -39.91
CA ARG A 177 1.42 -10.92 -40.01
C ARG A 177 2.30 -11.01 -38.75
N ASP A 178 1.80 -10.42 -37.68
CA ASP A 178 2.49 -10.23 -36.40
C ASP A 178 1.48 -10.57 -35.31
N ALA A 179 1.60 -11.76 -34.72
CA ALA A 179 0.70 -12.19 -33.65
C ALA A 179 0.92 -11.39 -32.36
N THR A 180 2.00 -10.63 -32.23
CA THR A 180 2.26 -9.78 -31.05
C THR A 180 1.55 -8.44 -31.11
N LEU A 181 1.36 -7.80 -32.27
CA LEU A 181 0.75 -6.46 -32.34
C LEU A 181 -0.01 -6.23 -33.66
N SER A 182 -1.29 -6.58 -33.68
CA SER A 182 -2.24 -5.77 -34.45
C SER A 182 -2.25 -4.36 -33.83
N ARG A 183 -1.45 -3.45 -34.39
CA ARG A 183 -1.46 -2.05 -33.98
C ARG A 183 -2.81 -1.36 -34.28
N HIS A 184 -3.72 -1.96 -35.07
CA HIS A 184 -4.98 -1.29 -35.47
C HIS A 184 -6.25 -2.15 -35.75
N SER A 185 -6.23 -3.48 -35.71
CA SER A 185 -7.44 -4.32 -35.87
C SER A 185 -7.92 -4.87 -34.53
N GLY A 186 -8.86 -4.16 -33.91
CA GLY A 186 -9.66 -4.70 -32.81
C GLY A 186 -10.50 -5.91 -33.26
N ILE A 187 -10.99 -6.68 -32.30
CA ILE A 187 -12.01 -7.72 -32.50
C ILE A 187 -13.27 -7.06 -33.07
N ASN A 188 -13.94 -7.66 -34.05
CA ASN A 188 -15.24 -7.15 -34.49
C ASN A 188 -16.30 -7.47 -33.43
N LEU A 189 -17.11 -6.49 -33.06
CA LEU A 189 -18.18 -6.67 -32.06
C LEU A 189 -19.12 -7.84 -32.41
N ASN A 190 -19.38 -8.08 -33.69
CA ASN A 190 -20.24 -9.17 -34.15
C ASN A 190 -19.63 -10.57 -33.91
N ASP A 191 -18.30 -10.66 -33.82
CA ASP A 191 -17.59 -11.93 -33.59
C ASP A 191 -17.64 -12.37 -32.12
N LEU A 192 -18.05 -11.49 -31.20
CA LEU A 192 -18.10 -11.75 -29.76
C LEU A 192 -19.35 -12.53 -29.32
N ASN A 193 -20.32 -12.75 -30.22
CA ASN A 193 -21.58 -13.48 -29.98
C ASN A 193 -22.13 -13.27 -28.56
N LEU A 194 -22.51 -12.03 -28.25
CA LEU A 194 -22.97 -11.65 -26.90
C LEU A 194 -24.29 -12.35 -26.56
N GLN A 195 -24.31 -13.07 -25.45
CA GLN A 195 -25.43 -13.93 -25.06
C GLN A 195 -26.28 -13.30 -23.95
N SER A 196 -25.66 -12.97 -22.82
CA SER A 196 -26.36 -12.52 -21.62
C SER A 196 -25.64 -11.37 -20.93
N LYS A 197 -26.41 -10.44 -20.36
CA LYS A 197 -25.86 -9.31 -19.60
C LYS A 197 -25.52 -9.77 -18.18
N ILE A 198 -24.28 -9.54 -17.75
CA ILE A 198 -23.78 -9.90 -16.41
C ILE A 198 -23.99 -8.77 -15.42
N ALA A 199 -23.65 -7.54 -15.81
CA ALA A 199 -23.68 -6.38 -14.91
C ALA A 199 -23.85 -5.06 -15.67
N THR A 200 -24.43 -4.08 -14.99
CA THR A 200 -24.44 -2.68 -15.42
C THR A 200 -23.71 -1.86 -14.36
N THR A 201 -22.64 -1.17 -14.76
CA THR A 201 -21.84 -0.29 -13.89
C THR A 201 -21.85 1.13 -14.44
N PRO A 202 -21.46 2.14 -13.64
CA PRO A 202 -21.28 3.50 -14.16
C PRO A 202 -20.33 3.58 -15.36
N SER A 203 -19.30 2.72 -15.41
CA SER A 203 -18.33 2.66 -16.51
C SER A 203 -18.79 1.94 -17.76
N GLY A 204 -19.87 1.16 -17.72
CA GLY A 204 -20.21 0.29 -18.84
C GLY A 204 -21.16 -0.85 -18.51
N GLN A 205 -21.57 -1.53 -19.57
CA GLN A 205 -22.36 -2.76 -19.51
C GLN A 205 -21.45 -3.95 -19.80
N THR A 206 -21.51 -4.95 -18.94
CA THR A 206 -20.70 -6.16 -19.04
C THR A 206 -21.57 -7.31 -19.51
N TRP A 207 -21.15 -7.99 -20.58
CA TRP A 207 -21.87 -9.06 -21.25
C TRP A 207 -21.03 -10.34 -21.30
N LYS A 208 -21.66 -11.48 -21.12
CA LYS A 208 -21.09 -12.79 -21.43
C LYS A 208 -21.23 -13.03 -22.94
N GLY A 209 -20.17 -13.51 -23.57
CA GLY A 209 -20.16 -13.86 -24.98
C GLY A 209 -19.23 -15.02 -25.28
N MET A 210 -19.08 -15.31 -26.57
CA MET A 210 -18.19 -16.33 -27.10
C MET A 210 -17.32 -15.73 -28.19
N TRP A 211 -16.01 -15.87 -28.08
CA TRP A 211 -15.07 -15.43 -29.10
C TRP A 211 -14.09 -16.55 -29.45
N GLN A 212 -14.03 -16.93 -30.73
CA GLN A 212 -13.21 -18.04 -31.23
C GLN A 212 -13.41 -19.35 -30.42
N GLY A 213 -14.65 -19.64 -30.02
CA GLY A 213 -14.98 -20.83 -29.24
C GLY A 213 -14.63 -20.76 -27.75
N ASN A 214 -14.15 -19.63 -27.24
CA ASN A 214 -13.86 -19.40 -25.82
C ASN A 214 -14.90 -18.49 -25.17
N GLU A 215 -15.26 -18.80 -23.92
CA GLU A 215 -16.14 -17.94 -23.13
C GLU A 215 -15.40 -16.65 -22.76
N VAL A 216 -15.98 -15.52 -23.12
CA VAL A 216 -15.41 -14.19 -22.88
C VAL A 216 -16.41 -13.27 -22.21
N VAL A 217 -15.87 -12.23 -21.59
CA VAL A 217 -16.63 -11.13 -21.03
C VAL A 217 -16.30 -9.88 -21.84
N ALA A 218 -17.34 -9.30 -22.43
CA ALA A 218 -17.25 -8.07 -23.20
C ALA A 218 -17.83 -6.91 -22.38
N LYS A 219 -16.99 -5.94 -22.02
CA LYS A 219 -17.38 -4.71 -21.34
C LYS A 219 -17.52 -3.58 -22.35
N ILE A 220 -18.76 -3.20 -22.64
CA ILE A 220 -19.09 -2.06 -23.50
C ILE A 220 -19.02 -0.79 -22.64
N LEU A 221 -18.13 0.15 -23.00
CA LEU A 221 -17.91 1.38 -22.25
C LEU A 221 -19.12 2.30 -22.34
N ASN A 222 -19.53 2.85 -21.19
CA ASN A 222 -20.60 3.85 -21.11
C ASN A 222 -20.00 5.24 -21.33
N LEU A 223 -20.22 5.82 -22.51
CA LEU A 223 -19.75 7.15 -22.89
C LEU A 223 -20.94 8.02 -23.27
N ARG A 224 -20.96 9.27 -22.82
CA ARG A 224 -21.97 10.26 -23.24
C ARG A 224 -21.93 10.49 -24.74
N GLU A 225 -20.71 10.53 -25.29
CA GLU A 225 -20.43 10.67 -26.72
C GLU A 225 -19.11 9.95 -27.03
N CYS A 226 -19.07 9.20 -28.14
CA CYS A 226 -17.86 8.57 -28.64
C CYS A 226 -17.28 9.40 -29.79
N THR A 227 -16.39 10.33 -29.47
CA THR A 227 -15.71 11.16 -30.48
C THR A 227 -14.59 10.39 -31.18
N ALA A 228 -14.13 10.87 -32.35
CA ALA A 228 -12.95 10.31 -33.02
C ALA A 228 -11.69 10.34 -32.13
N ARG A 229 -11.60 11.35 -31.26
CA ARG A 229 -10.52 11.45 -30.26
C ARG A 229 -10.60 10.30 -29.25
N ASN A 230 -11.78 10.01 -28.70
CA ASN A 230 -11.97 8.90 -27.76
C ASN A 230 -11.60 7.56 -28.40
N SER A 231 -11.98 7.34 -29.66
CA SER A 231 -11.63 6.13 -30.41
C SER A 231 -10.10 6.01 -30.61
N ARG A 232 -9.40 7.11 -30.91
CA ARG A 232 -7.95 7.12 -31.03
C ARG A 232 -7.27 6.86 -29.68
N ASP A 233 -7.63 7.62 -28.65
CA ASP A 233 -7.05 7.51 -27.31
C ASP A 233 -7.30 6.08 -26.73
N PHE A 234 -8.46 5.48 -27.00
CA PHE A 234 -8.76 4.08 -26.66
C PHE A 234 -7.78 3.10 -27.30
N ASN A 235 -7.50 3.24 -28.60
CA ASN A 235 -6.54 2.41 -29.32
C ASN A 235 -5.10 2.57 -28.81
N GLU A 236 -4.74 3.76 -28.32
CA GLU A 236 -3.42 4.05 -27.77
C GLU A 236 -3.24 3.50 -26.35
N GLU A 237 -4.28 3.54 -25.52
CA GLU A 237 -4.22 3.19 -24.10
C GLU A 237 -4.44 1.69 -23.84
N TYR A 238 -5.39 1.05 -24.52
CA TYR A 238 -5.77 -0.34 -24.19
C TYR A 238 -4.64 -1.39 -24.32
N PRO A 239 -3.64 -1.26 -25.24
CA PRO A 239 -2.59 -2.27 -25.35
C PRO A 239 -1.77 -2.42 -24.06
N ARG A 240 -1.67 -1.35 -23.26
CA ARG A 240 -0.98 -1.34 -21.97
C ARG A 240 -1.66 -2.23 -20.92
N LEU A 241 -2.91 -2.60 -21.14
CA LEU A 241 -3.71 -3.43 -20.23
C LEU A 241 -3.58 -4.94 -20.54
N ARG A 242 -2.85 -5.30 -21.61
CA ARG A 242 -2.58 -6.68 -22.03
C ARG A 242 -1.38 -7.28 -21.30
N ILE A 243 -1.35 -7.17 -19.97
CA ILE A 243 -0.19 -7.55 -19.15
C ILE A 243 -0.28 -9.05 -18.82
N PHE A 244 0.25 -9.90 -19.70
CA PHE A 244 0.05 -11.36 -19.62
C PHE A 244 0.95 -12.10 -18.62
N SER A 245 1.93 -11.44 -17.99
CA SER A 245 3.04 -12.11 -17.28
C SER A 245 2.91 -12.18 -15.74
N HIS A 246 1.69 -12.21 -15.17
CA HIS A 246 1.55 -12.37 -13.71
C HIS A 246 0.33 -13.22 -13.29
N PRO A 247 0.49 -14.22 -12.38
CA PRO A 247 -0.61 -15.11 -11.97
C PRO A 247 -1.76 -14.37 -11.28
N ASN A 248 -1.48 -13.29 -10.55
CA ASN A 248 -2.50 -12.50 -9.86
C ASN A 248 -2.99 -11.27 -10.65
N VAL A 249 -2.75 -11.21 -11.96
CA VAL A 249 -3.31 -10.18 -12.85
C VAL A 249 -4.16 -10.86 -13.92
N LEU A 250 -5.36 -10.37 -14.15
CA LEU A 250 -6.24 -10.80 -15.22
C LEU A 250 -6.12 -9.82 -16.39
N PRO A 251 -5.37 -10.18 -17.45
CA PRO A 251 -5.07 -9.28 -18.56
C PRO A 251 -6.27 -9.03 -19.47
N VAL A 252 -6.19 -7.92 -20.21
CA VAL A 252 -7.07 -7.69 -21.35
C VAL A 252 -6.70 -8.61 -22.50
N ILE A 253 -7.65 -9.40 -22.99
CA ILE A 253 -7.44 -10.31 -24.14
C ILE A 253 -7.52 -9.51 -25.44
N GLY A 254 -8.50 -8.61 -25.55
CA GLY A 254 -8.70 -7.81 -26.74
C GLY A 254 -9.61 -6.61 -26.55
N CYS A 255 -9.80 -5.86 -27.62
CA CYS A 255 -10.76 -4.76 -27.66
C CYS A 255 -11.50 -4.74 -29.00
N SER A 256 -12.70 -4.16 -29.02
CA SER A 256 -13.44 -3.81 -30.23
C SER A 256 -13.62 -2.30 -30.25
N ASN A 257 -13.02 -1.63 -31.23
CA ASN A 257 -13.22 -0.21 -31.47
C ASN A 257 -14.22 -0.05 -32.63
N SER A 258 -15.50 0.02 -32.29
CA SER A 258 -16.59 0.12 -33.27
C SER A 258 -17.56 1.22 -32.85
N PRO A 259 -17.18 2.51 -33.03
CA PRO A 259 -18.00 3.65 -32.60
C PRO A 259 -19.47 3.49 -33.04
N PRO A 260 -20.44 3.72 -32.15
CA PRO A 260 -20.30 4.35 -30.83
C PRO A 260 -19.81 3.41 -29.71
N ASN A 261 -19.62 2.12 -29.97
CA ASN A 261 -19.27 1.13 -28.97
C ASN A 261 -17.75 0.89 -28.91
N LEU A 262 -17.15 1.26 -27.79
CA LEU A 262 -15.80 0.83 -27.42
C LEU A 262 -15.93 -0.33 -26.43
N VAL A 263 -15.29 -1.46 -26.71
CA VAL A 263 -15.49 -2.69 -25.94
C VAL A 263 -14.15 -3.28 -25.53
N ILE A 264 -14.02 -3.66 -24.26
CA ILE A 264 -12.89 -4.45 -23.75
C ILE A 264 -13.33 -5.91 -23.60
N VAL A 265 -12.46 -6.85 -23.93
CA VAL A 265 -12.73 -8.29 -23.89
C VAL A 265 -11.75 -8.99 -22.95
N ASN A 266 -12.29 -9.70 -21.95
CA ASN A 266 -11.55 -10.50 -20.97
C ASN A 266 -12.05 -11.95 -20.94
N GLN A 267 -11.31 -12.81 -20.24
CA GLN A 267 -11.75 -14.18 -19.94
C GLN A 267 -12.99 -14.15 -19.03
N PHE A 268 -13.93 -15.06 -19.27
CA PHE A 268 -15.01 -15.32 -18.33
C PHE A 268 -14.53 -16.15 -17.15
N LEU A 269 -14.77 -15.66 -15.93
CA LEU A 269 -14.48 -16.37 -14.68
C LEU A 269 -15.80 -16.67 -13.94
N PRO A 270 -16.13 -17.94 -13.66
CA PRO A 270 -17.45 -18.31 -13.10
C PRO A 270 -17.73 -17.78 -11.70
N LEU A 271 -16.72 -17.70 -10.82
CA LEU A 271 -16.88 -17.21 -9.45
C LEU A 271 -17.02 -15.69 -9.36
N ARG A 272 -16.83 -14.97 -10.47
CA ARG A 272 -16.98 -13.51 -10.60
C ARG A 272 -16.02 -12.74 -9.68
N SER A 273 -16.43 -11.57 -9.21
CA SER A 273 -15.58 -10.71 -8.39
C SER A 273 -15.60 -11.10 -6.91
N LEU A 274 -14.58 -10.69 -6.17
CA LEU A 274 -14.50 -10.86 -4.72
C LEU A 274 -15.70 -10.22 -4.03
N TYR A 275 -16.19 -9.08 -4.52
CA TYR A 275 -17.43 -8.48 -4.02
C TYR A 275 -18.63 -9.44 -4.14
N CYS A 276 -18.79 -10.13 -5.27
CA CYS A 276 -19.86 -11.11 -5.44
C CYS A 276 -19.69 -12.28 -4.46
N VAL A 277 -18.46 -12.77 -4.29
CA VAL A 277 -18.13 -13.87 -3.37
C VAL A 277 -18.45 -13.51 -1.91
N LEU A 278 -18.09 -12.30 -1.47
CA LEU A 278 -18.28 -11.89 -0.09
C LEU A 278 -19.72 -11.46 0.22
N HIS A 279 -20.39 -10.80 -0.73
CA HIS A 279 -21.62 -10.03 -0.43
C HIS A 279 -22.86 -10.45 -1.23
N GLU A 280 -22.71 -11.08 -2.41
CA GLU A 280 -23.85 -11.43 -3.29
C GLU A 280 -24.17 -12.94 -3.32
N GLY A 281 -23.41 -13.76 -2.57
CA GLY A 281 -23.73 -15.17 -2.30
C GLY A 281 -23.46 -16.12 -3.47
N THR A 282 -22.19 -16.40 -3.77
CA THR A 282 -21.77 -17.36 -4.82
C THR A 282 -21.81 -18.82 -4.37
N GLY A 283 -22.14 -19.10 -3.11
CA GLY A 283 -22.08 -20.43 -2.51
C GLY A 283 -20.68 -20.87 -2.05
N LEU A 284 -19.64 -20.07 -2.32
CA LEU A 284 -18.28 -20.29 -1.80
C LEU A 284 -18.18 -19.75 -0.37
N ILE A 285 -17.83 -20.62 0.59
CA ILE A 285 -17.53 -20.21 1.96
C ILE A 285 -16.06 -19.80 2.03
N VAL A 286 -15.80 -18.54 2.37
CA VAL A 286 -14.44 -18.02 2.56
C VAL A 286 -14.11 -18.08 4.05
N ASP A 287 -13.27 -19.04 4.44
CA ASP A 287 -12.71 -19.11 5.79
C ASP A 287 -11.52 -18.14 5.97
N ASN A 288 -10.93 -18.14 7.16
CA ASN A 288 -9.79 -17.27 7.47
C ASN A 288 -8.55 -17.59 6.63
N ALA A 289 -8.31 -18.87 6.32
CA ALA A 289 -7.15 -19.28 5.54
C ALA A 289 -7.27 -18.81 4.08
N GLN A 290 -8.46 -18.98 3.49
CA GLN A 290 -8.76 -18.52 2.15
C GLN A 290 -8.77 -16.98 2.05
N ALA A 291 -9.24 -16.28 3.09
CA ALA A 291 -9.15 -14.82 3.15
C ALA A 291 -7.70 -14.32 3.14
N ILE A 292 -6.83 -14.97 3.91
CA ILE A 292 -5.39 -14.66 3.92
C ILE A 292 -4.76 -14.98 2.55
N LYS A 293 -5.12 -16.09 1.92
CA LYS A 293 -4.66 -16.42 0.57
C LYS A 293 -5.05 -15.32 -0.43
N PHE A 294 -6.32 -14.90 -0.43
CA PHE A 294 -6.77 -13.80 -1.30
C PHE A 294 -6.03 -12.49 -1.03
N ALA A 295 -5.80 -12.14 0.24
CA ALA A 295 -5.01 -10.96 0.60
C ALA A 295 -3.58 -11.03 0.00
N ILE A 296 -2.90 -12.16 0.15
CA ILE A 296 -1.55 -12.37 -0.41
C ILE A 296 -1.55 -12.28 -1.93
N ASP A 297 -2.52 -12.92 -2.60
CA ASP A 297 -2.66 -12.89 -4.05
C ASP A 297 -2.86 -11.46 -4.57
N ILE A 298 -3.75 -10.69 -3.93
CA ILE A 298 -3.99 -9.28 -4.26
C ILE A 298 -2.70 -8.47 -4.05
N ALA A 299 -2.02 -8.64 -2.92
CA ALA A 299 -0.77 -7.92 -2.63
C ALA A 299 0.31 -8.20 -3.68
N ARG A 300 0.46 -9.45 -4.12
CA ARG A 300 1.40 -9.83 -5.19
C ARG A 300 1.04 -9.16 -6.52
N GLY A 301 -0.23 -9.21 -6.89
CA GLY A 301 -0.72 -8.52 -8.09
C GLY A 301 -0.45 -7.02 -8.05
N MET A 302 -0.73 -6.36 -6.91
CA MET A 302 -0.47 -4.92 -6.73
C MET A 302 1.01 -4.59 -6.77
N ALA A 303 1.85 -5.39 -6.11
CA ALA A 303 3.30 -5.20 -6.12
C ALA A 303 3.87 -5.26 -7.54
N PHE A 304 3.39 -6.20 -8.35
CA PHE A 304 3.74 -6.28 -9.77
C PHE A 304 3.22 -5.09 -10.58
N LEU A 305 1.98 -4.66 -10.39
CA LEU A 305 1.48 -3.45 -11.07
C LEU A 305 2.28 -2.20 -10.67
N HIS A 306 2.78 -2.14 -9.44
CA HIS A 306 3.64 -1.06 -8.94
C HIS A 306 5.09 -1.11 -9.44
N SER A 307 5.52 -2.22 -10.05
CA SER A 307 6.85 -2.34 -10.69
C SER A 307 6.85 -1.91 -12.15
N LEU A 308 5.69 -1.70 -12.76
CA LEU A 308 5.57 -1.24 -14.15
C LEU A 308 6.02 0.22 -14.29
N ASP A 309 6.80 0.50 -15.34
CA ASP A 309 7.20 1.85 -15.72
C ASP A 309 6.82 2.12 -17.19
N PRO A 310 5.90 3.05 -17.48
CA PRO A 310 5.14 3.87 -16.51
C PRO A 310 4.05 3.06 -15.79
N LEU A 311 3.70 3.50 -14.58
CA LEU A 311 2.57 2.96 -13.81
C LEU A 311 1.25 3.06 -14.59
N ILE A 312 0.32 2.14 -14.33
CA ILE A 312 -1.02 2.17 -14.92
C ILE A 312 -1.80 3.35 -14.30
N PRO A 313 -2.19 4.37 -15.08
CA PRO A 313 -2.86 5.54 -14.54
C PRO A 313 -4.32 5.23 -14.18
N ARG A 314 -4.84 5.89 -13.13
CA ARG A 314 -6.27 5.88 -12.74
C ARG A 314 -6.84 4.49 -12.43
N TYR A 315 -6.03 3.56 -11.94
CA TYR A 315 -6.47 2.23 -11.53
C TYR A 315 -6.67 2.12 -10.01
N TYR A 316 -7.87 2.48 -9.54
CA TYR A 316 -8.22 2.42 -8.12
C TYR A 316 -8.82 1.05 -7.78
N VAL A 317 -8.05 0.18 -7.14
CA VAL A 317 -8.46 -1.21 -6.84
C VAL A 317 -9.62 -1.24 -5.84
N ASN A 318 -10.59 -2.13 -6.05
CA ASN A 318 -11.67 -2.41 -5.08
C ASN A 318 -12.12 -3.88 -5.21
N SER A 319 -13.00 -4.35 -4.33
CA SER A 319 -13.41 -5.76 -4.31
C SER A 319 -14.18 -6.20 -5.56
N ARG A 320 -14.70 -5.26 -6.37
CA ARG A 320 -15.32 -5.56 -7.67
C ARG A 320 -14.30 -5.78 -8.79
N HIS A 321 -13.09 -5.23 -8.64
CA HIS A 321 -12.00 -5.39 -9.61
C HIS A 321 -11.18 -6.66 -9.37
N ILE A 322 -11.31 -7.29 -8.20
CA ILE A 322 -10.64 -8.56 -7.90
C ILE A 322 -11.53 -9.69 -8.40
N MET A 323 -11.04 -10.51 -9.32
CA MET A 323 -11.76 -11.66 -9.85
C MET A 323 -11.22 -12.95 -9.23
N ILE A 324 -12.13 -13.87 -8.92
CA ILE A 324 -11.79 -15.17 -8.34
C ILE A 324 -11.85 -16.23 -9.43
N ASP A 325 -10.75 -16.95 -9.60
CA ASP A 325 -10.61 -18.04 -10.55
C ASP A 325 -11.07 -19.38 -9.93
N GLU A 326 -11.31 -20.40 -10.74
CA GLU A 326 -11.85 -21.70 -10.30
C GLU A 326 -10.92 -22.42 -9.29
N ASP A 327 -9.62 -22.15 -9.35
CA ASP A 327 -8.58 -22.64 -8.42
C ASP A 327 -8.48 -21.80 -7.12
N LEU A 328 -9.44 -20.89 -6.91
CA LEU A 328 -9.49 -19.95 -5.78
C LEU A 328 -8.28 -19.02 -5.74
N THR A 329 -7.70 -18.68 -6.88
CA THR A 329 -6.68 -17.63 -7.02
C THR A 329 -7.35 -16.28 -7.25
N ALA A 330 -6.94 -15.25 -6.51
CA ALA A 330 -7.42 -13.89 -6.75
C ALA A 330 -6.57 -13.20 -7.83
N ARG A 331 -7.24 -12.57 -8.80
CA ARG A 331 -6.63 -11.88 -9.93
C ARG A 331 -7.16 -10.46 -10.07
N ILE A 332 -6.28 -9.49 -10.26
CA ILE A 332 -6.62 -8.08 -10.45
C ILE A 332 -7.05 -7.84 -11.90
N ASN A 333 -8.30 -7.38 -12.11
CA ASN A 333 -8.89 -7.24 -13.43
C ASN A 333 -8.47 -5.95 -14.15
N MET A 334 -7.70 -6.09 -15.23
CA MET A 334 -7.26 -4.94 -16.03
C MET A 334 -8.35 -4.36 -16.94
N ALA A 335 -9.46 -5.07 -17.20
CA ALA A 335 -10.57 -4.51 -17.97
C ALA A 335 -11.39 -3.44 -17.23
N ASP A 336 -11.17 -3.30 -15.91
CA ASP A 336 -11.82 -2.27 -15.12
C ASP A 336 -11.02 -0.96 -15.02
N THR A 337 -9.81 -0.92 -15.60
CA THR A 337 -9.02 0.31 -15.74
C THR A 337 -9.78 1.38 -16.50
N LYS A 338 -9.74 2.61 -15.97
CA LYS A 338 -10.42 3.76 -16.54
C LYS A 338 -9.52 4.43 -17.57
N PHE A 339 -10.02 4.58 -18.80
CA PHE A 339 -9.32 5.34 -19.83
C PHE A 339 -9.31 6.85 -19.51
N SER A 340 -8.37 7.59 -20.11
CA SER A 340 -8.21 9.04 -19.91
C SER A 340 -9.49 9.85 -20.15
N PHE A 341 -10.37 9.39 -21.03
CA PHE A 341 -11.64 10.04 -21.38
C PHE A 341 -12.84 9.58 -20.54
N GLN A 342 -12.71 8.56 -19.69
CA GLN A 342 -13.79 8.07 -18.84
C GLN A 342 -13.89 8.83 -17.52
N GLU A 343 -15.13 9.05 -17.07
CA GLU A 343 -15.47 9.46 -15.69
C GLU A 343 -14.63 10.65 -15.17
N LYS A 344 -14.33 11.64 -16.03
CA LYS A 344 -13.57 12.83 -15.63
C LYS A 344 -14.31 13.57 -14.50
N GLY A 345 -13.70 13.61 -13.31
CA GLY A 345 -14.28 14.26 -12.13
C GLY A 345 -15.45 13.53 -11.48
N LYS A 346 -15.59 12.21 -11.68
CA LYS A 346 -16.63 11.39 -11.01
C LYS A 346 -16.00 10.21 -10.28
N VAL A 347 -16.45 9.98 -9.04
CA VAL A 347 -16.04 8.85 -8.21
C VAL A 347 -17.30 8.14 -7.70
N TYR A 348 -17.46 6.86 -8.03
CA TYR A 348 -18.67 6.08 -7.68
C TYR A 348 -18.48 5.18 -6.46
N TYR A 349 -17.23 4.82 -6.15
CA TYR A 349 -16.87 3.95 -5.02
C TYR A 349 -15.79 4.61 -4.13
N PRO A 350 -16.06 5.80 -3.56
CA PRO A 350 -15.05 6.57 -2.83
C PRO A 350 -14.58 5.89 -1.54
N ALA A 351 -15.29 4.89 -1.03
CA ALA A 351 -14.89 4.10 0.14
C ALA A 351 -13.48 3.50 0.01
N TYR A 352 -13.02 3.23 -1.22
CA TYR A 352 -11.70 2.65 -1.51
C TYR A 352 -10.62 3.68 -1.82
N PHE A 353 -10.96 4.97 -1.82
CA PHE A 353 -10.05 6.05 -2.19
C PHE A 353 -9.44 6.64 -0.92
N SER A 354 -8.15 6.94 -0.98
CA SER A 354 -7.50 7.73 0.06
C SER A 354 -7.96 9.20 -0.01
N PRO A 355 -7.91 9.97 1.09
CA PRO A 355 -8.23 11.39 1.09
C PRO A 355 -7.46 12.17 0.02
N GLU A 356 -6.18 11.85 -0.19
CA GLU A 356 -5.33 12.49 -1.19
C GLU A 356 -5.84 12.25 -2.61
N ALA A 357 -6.32 11.03 -2.90
CA ALA A 357 -6.86 10.69 -4.21
C ALA A 357 -8.13 11.47 -4.54
N LEU A 358 -8.86 11.91 -3.52
CA LEU A 358 -10.08 12.71 -3.66
C LEU A 358 -9.80 14.22 -3.68
N MET A 359 -8.68 14.67 -3.10
CA MET A 359 -8.37 16.09 -2.93
C MET A 359 -7.33 16.64 -3.92
N LYS A 360 -6.41 15.81 -4.40
CA LYS A 360 -5.25 16.24 -5.20
C LYS A 360 -5.41 15.89 -6.69
N SER A 361 -4.64 16.54 -7.54
CA SER A 361 -4.58 16.20 -8.96
C SER A 361 -3.78 14.90 -9.19
N GLN A 362 -4.01 14.22 -10.33
CA GLN A 362 -3.37 12.91 -10.62
C GLN A 362 -1.84 12.95 -10.55
N ASP A 363 -1.23 14.09 -10.90
CA ASP A 363 0.22 14.27 -10.92
C ASP A 363 0.82 14.53 -9.51
N GLU A 364 -0.01 14.91 -8.54
CA GLU A 364 0.38 15.20 -7.15
C GLU A 364 0.11 14.04 -6.19
N ILE A 365 -0.61 13.01 -6.65
CA ILE A 365 -0.96 11.84 -5.85
C ILE A 365 0.22 10.88 -5.80
N ASN A 366 0.61 10.47 -4.59
CA ASN A 366 1.44 9.28 -4.41
C ASN A 366 0.57 8.05 -4.68
N VAL A 367 0.56 7.58 -5.94
CA VAL A 367 -0.30 6.48 -6.41
C VAL A 367 -0.08 5.21 -5.59
N LYS A 368 1.18 4.87 -5.29
CA LYS A 368 1.50 3.66 -4.51
C LYS A 368 0.90 3.73 -3.10
N ALA A 369 1.03 4.88 -2.42
CA ALA A 369 0.43 5.09 -1.10
C ALA A 369 -1.10 5.05 -1.16
N SER A 370 -1.69 5.66 -2.19
CA SER A 370 -3.15 5.64 -2.38
C SER A 370 -3.68 4.23 -2.63
N ASP A 371 -2.96 3.41 -3.40
CA ASP A 371 -3.32 2.01 -3.63
C ASP A 371 -3.23 1.18 -2.34
N MET A 372 -2.25 1.46 -1.46
CA MET A 372 -2.19 0.82 -0.14
C MET A 372 -3.46 1.07 0.68
N TRP A 373 -4.06 2.26 0.57
CA TRP A 373 -5.36 2.53 1.20
C TRP A 373 -6.44 1.60 0.66
N SER A 374 -6.58 1.50 -0.67
CA SER A 374 -7.53 0.60 -1.31
C SER A 374 -7.33 -0.85 -0.85
N TYR A 375 -6.08 -1.28 -0.72
CA TYR A 375 -5.73 -2.59 -0.17
C TYR A 375 -6.14 -2.75 1.30
N ALA A 376 -6.02 -1.70 2.12
CA ALA A 376 -6.47 -1.73 3.51
C ALA A 376 -7.98 -1.96 3.63
N ILE A 377 -8.77 -1.33 2.75
CA ILE A 377 -10.22 -1.52 2.69
C ILE A 377 -10.57 -2.94 2.24
N LEU A 378 -9.82 -3.53 1.29
CA LEU A 378 -9.96 -4.94 0.91
C LEU A 378 -9.65 -5.89 2.07
N LEU A 379 -8.59 -5.63 2.83
CA LEU A 379 -8.25 -6.41 4.03
C LEU A 379 -9.35 -6.31 5.08
N TRP A 380 -9.91 -5.12 5.27
CA TRP A 380 -11.02 -4.91 6.17
C TRP A 380 -12.26 -5.71 5.74
N GLU A 381 -12.67 -5.63 4.47
CA GLU A 381 -13.78 -6.44 3.93
C GLU A 381 -13.55 -7.94 4.07
N LEU A 382 -12.32 -8.41 3.80
CA LEU A 382 -11.95 -9.80 3.97
C LEU A 382 -12.05 -10.26 5.43
N ALA A 383 -11.77 -9.37 6.39
CA ALA A 383 -11.81 -9.68 7.81
C ALA A 383 -13.22 -9.57 8.41
N THR A 384 -14.01 -8.56 8.03
CA THR A 384 -15.34 -8.29 8.61
C THR A 384 -16.48 -8.95 7.87
N ARG A 385 -16.30 -9.23 6.56
CA ARG A 385 -17.38 -9.62 5.64
C ARG A 385 -18.48 -8.56 5.51
N GLU A 386 -18.15 -7.30 5.81
CA GLU A 386 -19.06 -6.17 5.71
C GLU A 386 -18.71 -5.29 4.51
N VAL A 387 -19.67 -4.50 4.05
CA VAL A 387 -19.45 -3.47 3.02
C VAL A 387 -19.02 -2.17 3.70
N PRO A 388 -17.91 -1.52 3.29
CA PRO A 388 -17.41 -0.33 3.97
C PRO A 388 -18.41 0.83 3.87
N PHE A 389 -18.75 1.43 5.02
CA PHE A 389 -19.68 2.55 5.13
C PHE A 389 -21.05 2.31 4.48
N SER A 390 -21.59 1.09 4.63
CA SER A 390 -22.85 0.68 3.99
C SER A 390 -24.07 1.53 4.36
N ASP A 391 -23.98 2.27 5.45
CA ASP A 391 -24.98 3.20 5.99
C ASP A 391 -25.00 4.57 5.31
N LEU A 392 -23.97 4.91 4.51
CA LEU A 392 -23.80 6.22 3.89
C LEU A 392 -23.89 6.13 2.35
N SER A 393 -24.34 7.21 1.72
CA SER A 393 -24.28 7.32 0.26
C SER A 393 -22.84 7.54 -0.23
N SER A 394 -22.52 7.14 -1.47
CA SER A 394 -21.19 7.37 -2.04
C SER A 394 -20.76 8.85 -1.97
N MET A 395 -21.69 9.80 -2.13
CA MET A 395 -21.36 11.22 -2.04
C MET A 395 -20.94 11.62 -0.61
N GLU A 396 -21.69 11.18 0.40
CA GLU A 396 -21.36 11.44 1.81
C GLU A 396 -20.03 10.78 2.19
N VAL A 397 -19.81 9.53 1.78
CA VAL A 397 -18.54 8.81 2.01
C VAL A 397 -17.37 9.59 1.42
N GLY A 398 -17.46 10.00 0.15
CA GLY A 398 -16.39 10.77 -0.49
C GLY A 398 -16.12 12.10 0.21
N MET A 399 -17.17 12.82 0.62
CA MET A 399 -17.05 14.09 1.33
C MET A 399 -16.38 13.93 2.70
N LYS A 400 -16.79 12.93 3.49
CA LYS A 400 -16.23 12.66 4.81
C LYS A 400 -14.81 12.11 4.74
N ILE A 401 -14.49 11.26 3.77
CA ILE A 401 -13.10 10.79 3.59
C ILE A 401 -12.20 11.98 3.24
N ALA A 402 -12.61 12.81 2.28
CA ALA A 402 -11.80 13.94 1.81
C ALA A 402 -11.64 15.05 2.88
N HIS A 403 -12.69 15.42 3.62
CA HIS A 403 -12.65 16.57 4.51
C HIS A 403 -12.54 16.25 6.00
N GLU A 404 -13.03 15.08 6.42
CA GLU A 404 -13.08 14.68 7.82
C GLU A 404 -12.11 13.53 8.12
N GLY A 405 -11.45 12.98 7.09
CA GLY A 405 -10.55 11.85 7.24
C GLY A 405 -11.27 10.58 7.71
N LEU A 406 -12.51 10.35 7.29
CA LEU A 406 -13.27 9.14 7.66
C LEU A 406 -12.46 7.86 7.37
N ARG A 407 -12.35 6.98 8.37
CA ARG A 407 -11.69 5.66 8.30
C ARG A 407 -12.67 4.57 8.71
N VAL A 408 -12.44 3.34 8.25
CA VAL A 408 -13.21 2.18 8.72
C VAL A 408 -12.86 1.87 10.18
N ALA A 409 -13.87 1.57 11.00
CA ALA A 409 -13.66 1.10 12.37
C ALA A 409 -13.19 -0.36 12.35
N ILE A 410 -12.20 -0.71 13.18
CA ILE A 410 -11.72 -2.09 13.31
C ILE A 410 -12.48 -2.75 14.48
N PRO A 411 -13.45 -3.65 14.24
CA PRO A 411 -14.25 -4.23 15.30
C PRO A 411 -13.42 -5.12 16.25
N PRO A 412 -13.82 -5.23 17.53
CA PRO A 412 -13.19 -6.15 18.47
C PRO A 412 -13.39 -7.60 17.98
N GLY A 413 -12.32 -8.40 18.00
CA GLY A 413 -12.34 -9.81 17.54
C GLY A 413 -11.49 -10.08 16.29
N ILE A 414 -11.06 -9.04 15.56
CA ILE A 414 -10.06 -9.18 14.51
C ILE A 414 -8.68 -9.46 15.15
N SER A 415 -7.88 -10.31 14.50
CA SER A 415 -6.49 -10.56 14.90
C SER A 415 -5.68 -9.26 15.00
N GLN A 416 -4.90 -9.10 16.07
CA GLN A 416 -4.04 -7.94 16.26
C GLN A 416 -3.10 -7.68 15.08
N HIS A 417 -2.61 -8.74 14.43
CA HIS A 417 -1.76 -8.63 13.25
C HIS A 417 -2.51 -8.06 12.04
N MET A 418 -3.76 -8.49 11.82
CA MET A 418 -4.59 -7.98 10.74
C MET A 418 -5.00 -6.53 11.00
N ALA A 419 -5.41 -6.21 12.23
CA ALA A 419 -5.71 -4.85 12.65
C ALA A 419 -4.52 -3.90 12.44
N LYS A 420 -3.31 -4.35 12.83
CA LYS A 420 -2.07 -3.60 12.60
C LYS A 420 -1.78 -3.41 11.11
N LEU A 421 -1.95 -4.44 10.29
CA LEU A 421 -1.73 -4.35 8.85
C LEU A 421 -2.70 -3.36 8.19
N ILE A 422 -3.99 -3.42 8.54
CA ILE A 422 -5.00 -2.47 8.05
C ILE A 422 -4.61 -1.03 8.41
N ARG A 423 -4.18 -0.78 9.65
CA ARG A 423 -3.72 0.56 10.09
C ARG A 423 -2.51 1.06 9.30
N ILE A 424 -1.53 0.19 9.06
CA ILE A 424 -0.34 0.53 8.25
C ILE A 424 -0.76 0.92 6.83
N CYS A 425 -1.64 0.13 6.21
CA CYS A 425 -2.08 0.33 4.84
C CYS A 425 -2.98 1.58 4.67
N MET A 426 -3.73 2.00 5.70
CA MET A 426 -4.53 3.25 5.69
C MET A 426 -3.72 4.52 6.02
N ASN A 427 -2.41 4.42 6.23
CA ASN A 427 -1.59 5.58 6.52
C ASN A 427 -1.35 6.42 5.25
N GLU A 428 -1.39 7.75 5.38
CA GLU A 428 -1.23 8.69 4.25
C GLU A 428 0.17 8.59 3.60
N ASP A 429 1.17 8.22 4.39
CA ASP A 429 2.51 7.87 3.93
C ASP A 429 2.93 6.54 4.56
N PRO A 430 2.58 5.39 3.93
CA PRO A 430 2.95 4.07 4.45
C PRO A 430 4.47 3.86 4.52
N GLY A 431 5.27 4.70 3.83
CA GLY A 431 6.72 4.71 3.89
C GLY A 431 7.32 5.54 5.03
N LYS A 432 6.54 6.40 5.70
CA LYS A 432 6.98 7.25 6.81
C LYS A 432 6.21 6.87 8.09
N PRO A 433 6.70 5.88 8.86
CA PRO A 433 6.04 5.46 10.09
C PRO A 433 5.93 6.62 11.08
N ARG A 434 4.86 6.63 11.88
CA ARG A 434 4.69 7.67 12.89
C ARG A 434 5.79 7.59 13.94
N ARG A 435 6.17 8.75 14.45
CA ARG A 435 7.23 8.87 15.45
C ARG A 435 6.69 8.46 16.82
N ARG A 436 7.43 7.59 17.51
CA ARG A 436 7.24 7.28 18.93
C ARG A 436 8.52 7.70 19.63
N VAL A 437 8.51 8.93 20.13
CA VAL A 437 9.64 9.58 20.77
C VAL A 437 9.55 9.32 22.26
N CYS A 438 10.59 8.73 22.84
CA CYS A 438 10.59 8.35 24.25
C CYS A 438 11.75 9.02 24.96
N TYR A 439 11.44 9.84 25.97
CA TYR A 439 12.47 10.33 26.86
C TYR A 439 12.93 9.23 27.82
N PHE A 440 14.24 9.14 28.01
CA PHE A 440 14.89 8.28 28.99
C PHE A 440 15.80 9.13 29.87
N VAL A 441 15.63 9.01 31.20
CA VAL A 441 16.44 9.71 32.18
C VAL A 441 17.30 8.70 32.93
N ASN A 442 18.60 8.98 33.07
CA ASN A 442 19.47 8.17 33.91
C ASN A 442 19.33 8.59 35.39
N ASP A 443 18.36 7.98 36.07
CA ASP A 443 18.06 8.16 37.51
C ASP A 443 18.60 7.02 38.39
N GLY A 444 19.16 5.98 37.78
CA GLY A 444 19.66 4.78 38.47
C GLY A 444 18.61 3.71 38.78
N GLN A 445 17.33 3.97 38.52
CA GLN A 445 16.25 2.99 38.69
C GLN A 445 16.04 2.18 37.41
N LEU A 446 15.69 2.85 36.31
CA LEU A 446 15.55 2.21 35.01
C LEU A 446 16.93 2.17 34.32
N LEU A 447 17.50 0.97 34.21
CA LEU A 447 18.75 0.76 33.47
C LEU A 447 18.47 0.75 31.96
N ALA A 448 19.36 1.38 31.19
CA ALA A 448 19.22 1.49 29.73
C ALA A 448 19.05 0.12 29.03
N ASN A 449 19.72 -0.93 29.52
CA ASN A 449 19.62 -2.28 28.95
C ASN A 449 18.28 -2.99 29.18
N LYS A 450 17.37 -2.42 30.00
CA LYS A 450 16.02 -2.93 30.25
C LYS A 450 14.96 -2.29 29.34
N ILE A 451 15.32 -1.29 28.54
CA ILE A 451 14.39 -0.64 27.61
C ILE A 451 14.01 -1.63 26.49
N ASP A 452 12.71 -1.86 26.31
CA ASP A 452 12.18 -2.56 25.15
C ASP A 452 12.25 -1.64 23.92
N THR A 453 13.18 -1.94 23.01
CA THR A 453 13.43 -1.16 21.80
C THR A 453 12.27 -1.15 20.81
N SER A 454 11.26 -2.02 20.96
CA SER A 454 10.08 -2.03 20.10
C SER A 454 9.11 -0.88 20.40
N LEU A 455 9.18 -0.31 21.61
CA LEU A 455 8.28 0.73 22.08
C LEU A 455 8.47 2.04 21.30
N CYS A 456 9.71 2.36 20.97
CA CYS A 456 10.11 3.69 20.51
C CYS A 456 10.76 3.63 19.13
N THR A 457 10.51 4.63 18.29
CA THR A 457 11.31 4.85 17.07
C THR A 457 12.47 5.79 17.34
N HIS A 458 12.33 6.68 18.32
CA HIS A 458 13.35 7.61 18.78
C HIS A 458 13.47 7.50 20.30
N ILE A 459 14.68 7.35 20.83
CA ILE A 459 14.97 7.49 22.26
C ILE A 459 15.79 8.76 22.45
N ILE A 460 15.28 9.67 23.27
CA ILE A 460 15.97 10.91 23.66
C ILE A 460 16.52 10.71 25.06
N PHE A 461 17.85 10.79 25.21
CA PHE A 461 18.51 10.81 26.51
C PHE A 461 18.41 12.21 27.14
N GLY A 462 17.70 12.31 28.26
CA GLY A 462 17.62 13.49 29.12
C GLY A 462 18.56 13.36 30.34
N PHE A 463 19.54 14.24 30.57
CA PHE A 463 20.01 15.35 29.74
C PHE A 463 21.54 15.38 29.70
N VAL A 464 22.07 15.99 28.64
CA VAL A 464 23.47 16.44 28.54
C VAL A 464 23.58 17.91 28.94
N ASP A 465 24.79 18.39 29.22
CA ASP A 465 25.04 19.74 29.73
C ASP A 465 26.01 20.53 28.83
N ILE A 466 26.19 21.82 29.10
CA ILE A 466 27.04 22.73 28.34
C ILE A 466 28.17 23.25 29.25
N SER A 467 29.41 23.00 28.83
CA SER A 467 30.62 23.42 29.55
C SER A 467 30.77 24.95 29.61
N ALA A 468 31.70 25.45 30.43
CA ALA A 468 31.95 26.90 30.55
C ALA A 468 32.43 27.52 29.24
N ASN A 469 32.98 26.71 28.36
CA ASN A 469 33.48 27.12 27.06
C ASN A 469 32.41 26.99 25.97
N GLY A 470 31.14 26.73 26.33
CA GLY A 470 30.04 26.63 25.37
C GLY A 470 30.08 25.35 24.52
N THR A 471 30.56 24.23 25.08
CA THR A 471 30.62 22.93 24.38
C THR A 471 29.78 21.88 25.07
N LEU A 472 29.17 20.98 24.29
CA LEU A 472 28.34 19.90 24.82
C LEU A 472 29.17 18.86 25.61
N VAL A 473 28.69 18.45 26.79
CA VAL A 473 29.32 17.48 27.69
C VAL A 473 28.29 16.53 28.32
N PRO A 474 28.67 15.32 28.78
CA PRO A 474 27.71 14.33 29.28
C PRO A 474 26.91 14.72 30.54
N GLY A 475 27.29 15.79 31.24
CA GLY A 475 26.63 16.26 32.46
C GLY A 475 26.92 15.37 33.67
N LYS A 476 26.17 14.26 33.83
CA LYS A 476 26.30 13.34 34.98
C LYS A 476 27.49 12.38 34.84
N ALA A 477 28.11 12.01 35.97
CA ALA A 477 29.30 11.15 36.00
C ALA A 477 29.09 9.75 35.37
N ASN A 478 27.88 9.18 35.44
CA ASN A 478 27.54 7.87 34.90
C ASN A 478 26.82 7.93 33.53
N ALA A 479 26.71 9.10 32.91
CA ALA A 479 26.00 9.25 31.64
C ALA A 479 26.68 8.46 30.50
N THR A 480 28.00 8.40 30.49
CA THR A 480 28.79 7.70 29.46
C THR A 480 28.55 6.19 29.44
N GLU A 481 28.33 5.57 30.61
CA GLU A 481 27.94 4.16 30.70
C GLU A 481 26.56 3.91 30.10
N ALA A 482 25.60 4.79 30.42
CA ALA A 482 24.26 4.72 29.82
C ALA A 482 24.30 4.93 28.30
N PHE A 483 25.15 5.84 27.78
CA PHE A 483 25.35 6.02 26.35
C PHE A 483 25.84 4.75 25.67
N ALA A 484 26.79 4.05 26.30
CA ALA A 484 27.32 2.80 25.77
C ALA A 484 26.23 1.72 25.66
N GLU A 485 25.37 1.58 26.67
CA GLU A 485 24.26 0.63 26.63
C GLU A 485 23.19 0.99 25.60
N LEU A 486 22.81 2.27 25.50
CA LEU A 486 21.87 2.74 24.48
C LEU A 486 22.39 2.49 23.05
N ASN A 487 23.69 2.67 22.82
CA ASN A 487 24.31 2.31 21.55
C ASN A 487 24.27 0.80 21.27
N ARG A 488 24.38 -0.05 22.28
CA ARG A 488 24.22 -1.51 22.10
C ARG A 488 22.80 -1.86 21.69
N LEU A 489 21.79 -1.16 22.21
CA LEU A 489 20.40 -1.33 21.78
C LEU A 489 20.22 -0.93 20.31
N LYS A 490 20.72 0.24 19.92
CA LYS A 490 20.70 0.71 18.52
C LYS A 490 21.39 -0.26 17.56
N LYS A 491 22.49 -0.89 17.95
CA LYS A 491 23.15 -1.93 17.14
C LYS A 491 22.26 -3.15 16.88
N LYS A 492 21.36 -3.49 17.81
CA LYS A 492 20.38 -4.59 17.62
C LYS A 492 19.22 -4.18 16.72
N VAL A 493 18.83 -2.90 16.75
CA VAL A 493 17.71 -2.35 15.98
C VAL A 493 18.21 -1.14 15.18
N PRO A 494 18.78 -1.33 13.99
CA PRO A 494 19.39 -0.24 13.22
C PRO A 494 18.43 0.88 12.81
N SER A 495 17.12 0.61 12.81
CA SER A 495 16.08 1.61 12.54
C SER A 495 15.82 2.57 13.71
N LEU A 496 16.28 2.24 14.92
CA LEU A 496 16.12 3.07 16.11
C LEU A 496 17.02 4.31 16.02
N LYS A 497 16.43 5.49 16.24
CA LYS A 497 17.18 6.75 16.34
C LYS A 497 17.47 7.08 17.80
N LEU A 498 18.72 7.34 18.11
CA LEU A 498 19.17 7.70 19.45
C LEU A 498 19.58 9.17 19.47
N MET A 499 18.98 9.97 20.35
CA MET A 499 19.22 11.41 20.43
C MET A 499 19.58 11.82 21.86
N VAL A 500 20.17 12.99 22.01
CA VAL A 500 20.40 13.64 23.32
C VAL A 500 19.58 14.90 23.42
N SER A 501 19.09 15.23 24.61
CA SER A 501 18.47 16.53 24.89
C SER A 501 19.31 17.36 25.86
N THR A 502 19.28 18.68 25.70
CA THR A 502 19.90 19.65 26.61
C THR A 502 18.87 20.63 27.15
N CYS A 503 18.78 20.72 28.47
CA CYS A 503 18.00 21.71 29.23
C CYS A 503 18.92 22.68 30.01
N SER A 504 20.15 22.90 29.52
CA SER A 504 21.16 23.69 30.21
C SER A 504 20.77 25.17 30.35
N ASP A 505 21.03 25.74 31.53
CA ASP A 505 20.83 27.17 31.85
C ASP A 505 21.72 28.12 31.03
N ARG A 506 22.67 27.56 30.26
CA ARG A 506 23.60 28.30 29.39
C ARG A 506 23.09 28.50 27.97
N LEU A 507 21.96 27.89 27.60
CA LEU A 507 21.32 28.08 26.30
C LEU A 507 21.16 29.57 25.91
N PRO A 508 20.71 30.48 26.81
CA PRO A 508 20.66 31.90 26.52
C PRO A 508 22.03 32.54 26.22
N ALA A 509 23.10 32.12 26.88
CA ALA A 509 24.42 32.70 26.69
C ALA A 509 25.04 32.27 25.35
N ILE A 510 24.86 31.00 24.95
CA ILE A 510 25.41 30.47 23.70
C ILE A 510 24.63 30.92 22.46
N SER A 511 23.39 31.39 22.62
CA SER A 511 22.54 31.80 21.50
C SER A 511 22.79 33.24 21.05
N GLN A 512 23.39 34.08 21.90
CA GLN A 512 23.51 35.53 21.69
C GLN A 512 24.38 35.92 20.49
N THR A 513 25.53 35.28 20.28
CA THR A 513 26.49 35.73 19.25
C THR A 513 26.73 34.66 18.18
N THR A 514 27.02 35.08 16.96
CA THR A 514 27.33 34.14 15.86
C THR A 514 28.53 33.25 16.18
N GLU A 515 29.53 33.77 16.89
CA GLU A 515 30.73 33.00 17.26
C GLU A 515 30.41 31.89 18.27
N THR A 516 29.62 32.20 19.30
CA THR A 516 29.20 31.21 20.32
C THR A 516 28.30 30.15 19.70
N ARG A 517 27.34 30.54 18.86
CA ARG A 517 26.49 29.59 18.12
C ARG A 517 27.29 28.65 17.22
N LYS A 518 28.27 29.16 16.47
CA LYS A 518 29.14 28.32 15.60
C LYS A 518 30.00 27.35 16.39
N THR A 519 30.59 27.82 17.49
CA THR A 519 31.39 26.98 18.39
C THR A 519 30.54 25.85 18.96
N PHE A 520 29.35 26.19 19.44
CA PHE A 520 28.42 25.20 19.99
C PHE A 520 27.92 24.22 18.92
N ALA A 521 27.52 24.70 17.74
CA ALA A 521 27.07 23.85 16.62
C ALA A 521 28.12 22.81 16.22
N LYS A 522 29.40 23.20 16.16
CA LYS A 522 30.51 22.25 15.92
C LYS A 522 30.67 21.26 17.06
N SER A 523 30.53 21.71 18.31
CA SER A 523 30.65 20.85 19.48
C SER A 523 29.59 19.75 19.51
N ILE A 524 28.36 20.04 19.05
CA ILE A 524 27.29 19.04 18.91
C ILE A 524 27.74 17.92 17.98
N ILE A 525 28.22 18.24 16.78
CA ILE A 525 28.65 17.23 15.81
C ILE A 525 29.76 16.34 16.38
N ILE A 526 30.73 16.94 17.10
CA ILE A 526 31.81 16.20 17.74
C ILE A 526 31.25 15.24 18.80
N PHE A 527 30.37 15.75 19.66
CA PHE A 527 29.74 14.97 20.73
C PHE A 527 28.92 13.79 20.18
N LEU A 528 28.05 14.05 19.20
CA LEU A 528 27.20 13.04 18.59
C LEU A 528 28.04 11.93 17.95
N LYS A 529 29.11 12.27 17.24
CA LYS A 529 30.04 11.30 16.65
C LYS A 529 30.79 10.50 17.72
N GLN A 530 31.27 11.18 18.76
CA GLN A 530 32.03 10.54 19.84
C GLN A 530 31.19 9.49 20.58
N TYR A 531 29.91 9.78 20.82
CA TYR A 531 29.02 8.94 21.61
C TYR A 531 27.94 8.21 20.79
N GLY A 532 28.01 8.23 19.46
CA GLY A 532 27.15 7.41 18.59
C GLY A 532 25.68 7.83 18.46
N PHE A 533 25.36 9.10 18.76
CA PHE A 533 24.00 9.64 18.67
C PHE A 533 23.66 10.15 17.25
N ASP A 534 22.39 10.07 16.88
CA ASP A 534 21.81 10.45 15.60
C ASP A 534 21.30 11.89 15.56
N GLY A 535 21.23 12.58 16.68
CA GLY A 535 20.69 13.94 16.71
C GLY A 535 20.62 14.56 18.10
N ILE A 536 20.17 15.81 18.11
CA ILE A 536 19.98 16.63 19.30
C ILE A 536 18.55 17.16 19.37
N ASP A 537 18.03 17.19 20.59
CA ASP A 537 16.79 17.84 20.97
C ASP A 537 17.10 19.04 21.88
N PHE A 538 16.49 20.18 21.59
CA PHE A 538 16.61 21.40 22.38
C PHE A 538 15.42 21.56 23.30
N ASP A 539 15.68 21.42 24.59
CA ASP A 539 14.69 21.61 25.65
C ASP A 539 14.95 22.92 26.39
N TRP A 540 14.83 24.03 25.66
CA TRP A 540 14.94 25.36 26.27
C TRP A 540 13.56 25.73 26.85
N GLU A 541 13.44 25.66 28.18
CA GLU A 541 12.21 25.94 28.92
C GLU A 541 12.26 27.27 29.72
N PHE A 542 11.83 28.42 29.20
CA PHE A 542 11.51 28.73 27.81
C PHE A 542 12.30 29.98 27.37
N PRO A 543 12.55 30.20 26.06
CA PRO A 543 13.32 31.34 25.58
C PRO A 543 12.79 32.70 26.04
N GLY A 544 11.46 32.84 26.19
CA GLY A 544 10.81 34.09 26.52
C GLY A 544 11.05 35.17 25.46
N PHE A 545 10.59 36.40 25.77
CA PHE A 545 10.63 37.51 24.82
C PHE A 545 12.05 37.84 24.32
N SER A 546 13.04 37.85 25.22
CA SER A 546 14.43 38.15 24.87
C SER A 546 15.10 37.02 24.08
N GLY A 547 14.74 35.75 24.32
CA GLY A 547 15.33 34.60 23.66
C GLY A 547 14.68 34.22 22.33
N LYS A 548 13.51 34.79 21.98
CA LYS A 548 12.73 34.40 20.78
C LYS A 548 13.53 34.40 19.47
N GLN A 549 14.25 35.49 19.19
CA GLN A 549 15.05 35.58 17.96
C GLN A 549 16.34 34.76 18.06
N ASP A 550 16.93 34.70 19.24
CA ASP A 550 18.17 33.97 19.50
C ASP A 550 17.96 32.46 19.35
N PHE A 551 16.80 31.93 19.75
CA PHE A 551 16.43 30.55 19.57
C PHE A 551 16.37 30.17 18.08
N VAL A 552 15.72 31.01 17.26
CA VAL A 552 15.70 30.81 15.79
C VAL A 552 17.10 30.88 15.19
N ALA A 553 17.91 31.85 15.63
CA ALA A 553 19.28 32.02 15.15
C ALA A 553 20.17 30.81 15.49
N LEU A 554 19.98 30.21 16.68
CA LEU A 554 20.65 28.99 17.11
C LEU A 554 20.26 27.80 16.24
N LEU A 555 18.97 27.55 16.05
CA LEU A 555 18.48 26.46 15.19
C LEU A 555 18.98 26.62 13.74
N LYS A 556 18.95 27.84 13.21
CA LYS A 556 19.47 28.16 11.87
C LYS A 556 20.96 27.84 11.74
N GLU A 557 21.78 28.29 12.69
CA GLU A 557 23.24 28.07 12.63
C GLU A 557 23.58 26.56 12.67
N ILE A 558 22.87 25.79 13.50
CA ILE A 558 23.05 24.34 13.59
C ILE A 558 22.60 23.66 12.29
N TYR A 559 21.44 24.04 11.76
CA TYR A 559 20.92 23.52 10.50
C TYR A 559 21.89 23.77 9.33
N GLU A 560 22.39 25.00 9.20
CA GLU A 560 23.36 25.38 8.15
C GLU A 560 24.69 24.65 8.33
N THR A 561 25.17 24.52 9.57
CA THR A 561 26.39 23.76 9.88
C THR A 561 26.23 22.29 9.50
N ASN A 562 25.09 21.67 9.79
CA ASN A 562 24.78 20.30 9.38
C ASN A 562 24.73 20.17 7.85
N LEU A 563 24.11 21.12 7.16
CA LEU A 563 24.02 21.12 5.70
C LEU A 563 25.40 21.24 5.04
N ILE A 564 26.29 22.08 5.58
CA ILE A 564 27.67 22.23 5.09
C ILE A 564 28.47 20.94 5.28
N MET A 565 28.31 20.27 6.44
CA MET A 565 29.13 19.12 6.81
C MET A 565 28.64 17.80 6.19
N PHE A 566 27.34 17.67 5.93
CA PHE A 566 26.71 16.41 5.51
C PHE A 566 25.89 16.50 4.22
N GLY A 567 25.65 17.70 3.69
CA GLY A 567 24.78 17.91 2.53
C GLY A 567 23.34 17.42 2.80
N ASN A 568 22.72 16.84 1.76
CA ASN A 568 21.41 16.19 1.85
C ASN A 568 21.52 14.69 2.16
N SER A 569 22.61 14.24 2.77
CA SER A 569 22.78 12.83 3.15
C SER A 569 21.80 12.40 4.23
N ASP A 570 21.33 11.16 4.16
CA ASP A 570 20.52 10.51 5.21
C ASP A 570 21.24 10.38 6.56
N ASN A 571 22.58 10.56 6.58
CA ASN A 571 23.40 10.51 7.79
C ASN A 571 23.50 11.87 8.50
N LYS A 572 22.78 12.90 8.04
CA LYS A 572 22.74 14.22 8.69
C LYS A 572 22.10 14.10 10.09
N PRO A 573 22.72 14.68 11.14
CA PRO A 573 22.14 14.65 12.48
C PRO A 573 20.75 15.30 12.53
N LEU A 574 19.82 14.66 13.24
CA LEU A 574 18.48 15.20 13.50
C LEU A 574 18.56 16.41 14.43
N LEU A 575 17.75 17.42 14.13
CA LEU A 575 17.59 18.64 14.92
C LEU A 575 16.13 18.80 15.32
N THR A 576 15.85 18.70 16.61
CA THR A 576 14.51 18.78 17.18
C THR A 576 14.46 19.73 18.36
N ALA A 577 13.26 20.08 18.81
CA ALA A 577 13.07 20.92 19.99
C ALA A 577 11.83 20.51 20.77
N ALA A 578 11.95 20.44 22.08
CA ALA A 578 10.82 20.41 23.01
C ALA A 578 10.30 21.84 23.21
N VAL A 579 8.97 22.01 23.06
CA VAL A 579 8.35 23.34 22.97
C VAL A 579 7.05 23.41 23.79
N SER A 580 6.72 24.60 24.27
CA SER A 580 5.56 24.82 25.13
C SER A 580 4.21 24.59 24.42
N ALA A 581 3.24 24.09 25.18
CA ALA A 581 1.82 24.03 24.80
C ALA A 581 1.00 25.24 25.28
N SER A 582 1.59 26.16 26.07
CA SER A 582 0.88 27.30 26.65
C SER A 582 0.87 28.51 25.72
N LEU A 583 -0.32 29.08 25.47
CA LEU A 583 -0.51 30.26 24.60
C LEU A 583 0.48 31.39 24.91
N THR A 584 0.62 31.76 26.18
CA THR A 584 1.48 32.87 26.60
C THR A 584 2.93 32.61 26.25
N LEU A 585 3.43 31.43 26.59
CA LEU A 585 4.82 31.04 26.34
C LEU A 585 5.08 30.88 24.84
N ILE A 586 4.09 30.40 24.07
CA ILE A 586 4.19 30.27 22.63
C ILE A 586 4.40 31.64 21.97
N ILE A 587 3.54 32.60 22.29
CA ILE A 587 3.61 33.97 21.75
C ILE A 587 4.97 34.61 22.10
N GLU A 588 5.39 34.48 23.35
CA GLU A 588 6.60 35.12 23.85
C GLU A 588 7.88 34.49 23.31
N SER A 589 7.91 33.16 23.12
CA SER A 589 9.16 32.43 22.91
C SER A 589 9.42 31.99 21.47
N TYR A 590 8.39 31.84 20.62
CA TYR A 590 8.55 31.12 19.35
C TYR A 590 8.12 31.91 18.11
N ASP A 591 8.97 31.88 17.08
CA ASP A 591 8.63 32.24 15.71
C ASP A 591 8.42 30.94 14.92
N ILE A 592 7.19 30.43 14.99
CA ILE A 592 6.82 29.08 14.53
C ILE A 592 7.16 28.86 13.04
N PRO A 593 6.83 29.77 12.10
CA PRO A 593 7.17 29.58 10.69
C PRO A 593 8.67 29.52 10.42
N ARG A 594 9.50 30.22 11.20
CA ARG A 594 10.96 30.15 11.04
C ARG A 594 11.52 28.88 11.65
N ILE A 595 11.04 28.47 12.83
CA ILE A 595 11.45 27.21 13.47
C ILE A 595 11.16 26.03 12.53
N ALA A 596 9.97 25.99 11.92
CA ALA A 596 9.54 24.94 11.01
C ALA A 596 10.48 24.71 9.82
N LYS A 597 11.28 25.71 9.42
CA LYS A 597 12.26 25.58 8.34
C LYS A 597 13.53 24.83 8.75
N TYR A 598 13.90 24.86 10.03
CA TYR A 598 15.19 24.39 10.51
C TYR A 598 15.10 23.05 11.24
N VAL A 599 14.01 22.80 11.96
CA VAL A 599 13.84 21.55 12.71
C VAL A 599 13.27 20.43 11.84
N ASP A 600 13.64 19.20 12.15
CA ASP A 600 13.03 18.00 11.57
C ASP A 600 11.60 17.82 12.10
N PHE A 601 11.40 18.04 13.40
CA PHE A 601 10.09 18.08 14.07
C PHE A 601 10.21 18.78 15.44
N VAL A 602 9.06 19.14 16.02
CA VAL A 602 8.93 19.66 17.38
C VAL A 602 8.20 18.66 18.27
N ASN A 603 8.63 18.57 19.54
CA ASN A 603 7.99 17.82 20.60
C ASN A 603 7.16 18.80 21.44
N ILE A 604 5.85 18.91 21.18
CA ILE A 604 5.00 19.85 21.94
C ILE A 604 4.67 19.23 23.30
N MET A 605 5.07 19.89 24.39
CA MET A 605 4.87 19.41 25.75
C MET A 605 3.44 19.68 26.23
N CYS A 606 2.49 18.89 25.73
CA CYS A 606 1.05 19.01 26.03
C CYS A 606 0.66 18.40 27.38
N TYR A 607 1.40 18.74 28.42
CA TYR A 607 1.19 18.32 29.81
C TYR A 607 1.59 19.47 30.74
N ASP A 608 1.51 19.25 32.05
CA ASP A 608 1.78 20.26 33.07
C ASP A 608 0.84 21.48 32.99
N PHE A 609 -0.34 21.33 32.40
CA PHE A 609 -1.31 22.42 32.28
C PHE A 609 -1.75 22.94 33.66
N ASN A 610 -1.79 22.07 34.67
CA ASN A 610 -2.09 22.42 36.06
C ASN A 610 -0.85 22.86 36.88
N PHE A 611 0.35 22.96 36.29
CA PHE A 611 1.59 23.33 36.98
C PHE A 611 1.64 24.80 37.45
N PHE A 612 0.75 25.67 36.94
CA PHE A 612 0.54 27.05 37.44
C PHE A 612 -0.13 27.15 38.82
N ARG A 613 -0.06 26.06 39.60
CA ARG A 613 -0.31 25.90 41.03
C ARG A 613 0.03 27.11 41.91
N LYS A 614 1.09 27.86 41.57
CA LYS A 614 1.54 29.03 42.35
C LYS A 614 0.53 30.19 42.34
N TYR A 615 -0.37 30.20 41.35
CA TYR A 615 -1.35 31.26 41.15
C TYR A 615 -2.79 30.81 41.45
N TYR A 616 -3.05 29.49 41.43
CA TYR A 616 -4.39 28.92 41.64
C TYR A 616 -4.35 27.66 42.51
N PRO A 617 -4.89 27.68 43.73
CA PRO A 617 -4.86 26.55 44.66
C PRO A 617 -6.00 25.55 44.34
N LEU A 618 -6.15 25.07 43.10
CA LEU A 618 -7.25 24.21 42.69
C LEU A 618 -6.74 22.88 42.10
N THR A 619 -7.46 21.78 42.31
CA THR A 619 -7.23 20.52 41.57
C THR A 619 -7.50 20.74 40.08
N GLY A 620 -6.80 19.99 39.23
CA GLY A 620 -6.88 20.18 37.78
C GLY A 620 -6.20 19.06 37.02
N TYR A 621 -6.52 18.95 35.73
CA TYR A 621 -5.95 17.93 34.86
C TYR A 621 -4.50 18.22 34.49
N ASN A 622 -3.66 17.17 34.46
CA ASN A 622 -2.28 17.29 33.98
C ASN A 622 -2.25 17.54 32.46
N SER A 623 -2.97 16.71 31.69
CA SER A 623 -2.92 16.70 30.23
C SER A 623 -4.30 16.42 29.60
N PRO A 624 -5.32 17.28 29.74
CA PRO A 624 -6.63 17.04 29.13
C PRO A 624 -6.54 17.02 27.60
N LEU A 625 -7.23 16.07 26.95
CA LEU A 625 -7.28 16.00 25.48
C LEU A 625 -8.12 17.15 24.91
N PHE A 626 -9.31 17.34 25.49
CA PHE A 626 -10.24 18.40 25.15
C PHE A 626 -10.51 19.29 26.36
N LYS A 627 -11.03 20.50 26.10
CA LYS A 627 -11.63 21.33 27.15
C LYS A 627 -12.97 20.76 27.61
N ARG A 628 -13.41 21.16 28.81
CA ARG A 628 -14.78 20.92 29.28
C ARG A 628 -15.78 21.88 28.64
N ASN A 629 -17.06 21.50 28.62
CA ASN A 629 -18.15 22.35 28.14
C ASN A 629 -18.35 23.60 29.01
N TYR A 630 -18.19 23.45 30.32
CA TYR A 630 -18.31 24.51 31.31
C TYR A 630 -16.96 24.74 31.98
N GLU A 631 -16.05 25.37 31.24
CA GLU A 631 -14.68 25.66 31.66
C GLU A 631 -14.48 27.15 31.90
N LEU A 632 -13.62 27.53 32.85
CA LEU A 632 -13.27 28.94 33.02
C LEU A 632 -12.56 29.44 31.75
N PRO A 633 -12.85 30.67 31.26
CA PRO A 633 -12.30 31.17 30.00
C PRO A 633 -10.77 31.06 29.89
N PHE A 634 -10.08 31.16 31.02
CA PHE A 634 -8.63 31.04 31.13
C PHE A 634 -8.10 29.62 30.82
N PHE A 635 -8.85 28.56 31.15
CA PHE A 635 -8.45 27.16 30.94
C PHE A 635 -8.84 26.62 29.57
N ASN A 636 -9.58 27.39 28.76
CA ASN A 636 -10.02 26.98 27.41
C ASN A 636 -8.87 26.58 26.47
N THR A 637 -7.66 27.09 26.71
CA THR A 637 -6.48 26.85 25.87
C THR A 637 -5.57 25.74 26.44
N TRP A 638 -5.89 25.21 27.62
CA TRP A 638 -5.02 24.30 28.36
C TRP A 638 -5.40 22.85 28.09
N ASN A 639 -5.26 22.42 26.84
CA ASN A 639 -5.53 21.05 26.41
C ASN A 639 -4.76 20.71 25.13
N ILE A 640 -4.61 19.42 24.86
CA ILE A 640 -3.84 18.89 23.72
C ILE A 640 -4.41 19.39 22.39
N GLU A 641 -5.74 19.33 22.20
CA GLU A 641 -6.39 19.75 20.96
C GLU A 641 -6.07 21.20 20.62
N TRP A 642 -6.30 22.11 21.58
CA TRP A 642 -6.10 23.53 21.35
C TRP A 642 -4.63 23.85 21.06
N ALA A 643 -3.70 23.31 21.86
CA ALA A 643 -2.28 23.61 21.72
C ALA A 643 -1.72 23.17 20.36
N THR A 644 -1.99 21.94 19.97
CA THR A 644 -1.52 21.38 18.69
C THR A 644 -2.15 22.07 17.48
N ASN A 645 -3.45 22.43 17.55
CA ASN A 645 -4.12 23.22 16.53
C ASN A 645 -3.56 24.64 16.43
N HIS A 646 -3.24 25.27 17.56
CA HIS A 646 -2.62 26.60 17.56
C HIS A 646 -1.26 26.58 16.86
N TRP A 647 -0.38 25.63 17.20
CA TRP A 647 0.90 25.45 16.50
C TRP A 647 0.74 25.22 15.00
N THR A 648 -0.27 24.44 14.61
CA THR A 648 -0.59 24.21 13.20
C THR A 648 -1.01 25.49 12.49
N ASN A 649 -1.93 26.25 13.10
CA ASN A 649 -2.46 27.50 12.55
C ASN A 649 -1.40 28.60 12.43
N GLU A 650 -0.45 28.63 13.36
CA GLU A 650 0.70 29.55 13.34
C GLU A 650 1.81 29.12 12.35
N GLY A 651 1.64 28.00 11.65
CA GLY A 651 2.48 27.63 10.50
C GLY A 651 3.43 26.45 10.71
N MET A 652 3.27 25.67 11.78
CA MET A 652 3.98 24.39 11.91
C MET A 652 3.25 23.29 11.12
N PRO A 653 3.90 22.60 10.17
CA PRO A 653 3.28 21.47 9.48
C PRO A 653 2.92 20.32 10.43
N LYS A 654 1.74 19.71 10.26
CA LYS A 654 1.28 18.58 11.09
C LYS A 654 2.26 17.38 11.07
N ASP A 655 2.92 17.14 9.94
CA ASP A 655 3.91 16.07 9.79
C ASP A 655 5.24 16.34 10.53
N LYS A 656 5.38 17.53 11.11
CA LYS A 656 6.47 17.95 12.02
C LYS A 656 6.04 18.13 13.48
N ILE A 657 4.77 17.90 13.81
CA ILE A 657 4.26 18.01 15.19
C ILE A 657 4.23 16.63 15.83
N VAL A 658 5.04 16.43 16.87
CA VAL A 658 4.98 15.27 17.75
C VAL A 658 4.31 15.69 19.05
N VAL A 659 3.22 15.02 19.43
CA VAL A 659 2.37 15.40 20.56
C VAL A 659 2.87 14.77 21.85
N GLY A 660 3.21 15.60 22.83
CA GLY A 660 3.70 15.17 24.14
C GLY A 660 2.59 14.60 25.02
N LEU A 661 2.83 13.41 25.56
CA LEU A 661 1.93 12.66 26.43
C LEU A 661 2.69 12.29 27.72
N PRO A 662 2.18 12.65 28.91
CA PRO A 662 2.86 12.32 30.15
C PRO A 662 2.59 10.86 30.53
N THR A 663 3.58 10.19 31.12
CA THR A 663 3.41 8.88 31.78
C THR A 663 3.47 9.00 33.31
N TYR A 664 3.34 10.23 33.80
CA TYR A 664 3.26 10.61 35.21
C TYR A 664 2.00 11.45 35.45
N GLY A 665 1.66 11.64 36.71
CA GLY A 665 0.57 12.47 37.17
C GLY A 665 1.01 13.56 38.13
N HIS A 666 0.08 14.47 38.43
CA HIS A 666 0.27 15.54 39.40
C HIS A 666 -0.64 15.38 40.62
N SER A 667 -0.05 15.53 41.81
CA SER A 667 -0.71 15.32 43.09
C SER A 667 -1.02 16.60 43.87
N PHE A 668 -2.15 16.55 44.56
CA PHE A 668 -2.74 17.64 45.33
C PHE A 668 -3.16 17.14 46.71
N ILE A 669 -3.01 18.01 47.71
CA ILE A 669 -3.66 17.86 49.02
C ILE A 669 -4.90 18.74 49.04
N LEU A 670 -6.08 18.13 49.08
CA LEU A 670 -7.36 18.81 49.20
C LEU A 670 -7.48 19.50 50.56
N ALA A 671 -8.14 20.66 50.60
CA ALA A 671 -8.41 21.36 51.85
C ALA A 671 -9.37 20.55 52.75
N ASP A 672 -10.37 19.93 52.14
CA ASP A 672 -11.39 19.09 52.77
C ASP A 672 -11.36 17.67 52.19
N SER A 673 -11.50 16.65 53.05
CA SER A 673 -11.54 15.25 52.63
C SER A 673 -12.89 14.82 52.05
N ASN A 674 -13.89 15.70 51.99
CA ASN A 674 -15.16 15.45 51.29
C ASN A 674 -15.17 16.05 49.87
N TRP A 675 -14.09 16.72 49.46
CA TRP A 675 -13.95 17.37 48.17
C TRP A 675 -13.15 16.47 47.23
N HIS A 676 -13.75 16.03 46.14
CA HIS A 676 -13.16 15.03 45.24
C HIS A 676 -13.25 15.42 43.77
N ASN A 677 -13.82 16.59 43.47
CA ASN A 677 -14.03 17.08 42.13
C ASN A 677 -12.79 17.81 41.60
N VAL A 678 -12.79 17.99 40.28
CA VAL A 678 -11.85 18.89 39.61
C VAL A 678 -12.23 20.32 39.95
N HIS A 679 -11.22 21.16 40.18
CA HIS A 679 -11.32 22.53 40.69
C HIS A 679 -11.71 22.66 42.16
N ASP A 680 -11.67 21.58 42.93
CA ASP A 680 -11.75 21.68 44.39
C ASP A 680 -10.45 22.30 44.95
N LEU A 681 -10.60 23.03 46.05
CA LEU A 681 -9.48 23.78 46.65
C LEU A 681 -8.42 22.83 47.23
N ALA A 682 -7.18 23.02 46.81
CA ALA A 682 -5.99 22.29 47.22
C ALA A 682 -5.02 23.18 47.99
N ILE A 683 -4.53 22.70 49.13
CA ILE A 683 -3.71 23.46 50.08
C ILE A 683 -2.22 23.09 50.05
N GLY A 684 -1.82 22.05 49.32
CA GLY A 684 -0.45 21.54 49.38
C GLY A 684 -0.09 20.61 48.24
N THR A 685 1.22 20.48 47.98
CA THR A 685 1.76 19.48 47.04
C THR A 685 1.42 18.13 47.63
N GLY A 686 0.70 17.31 46.85
CA GLY A 686 0.33 15.97 47.29
C GLY A 686 1.57 15.12 47.54
N ILE A 687 1.34 13.82 47.74
CA ILE A 687 2.41 12.82 47.84
C ILE A 687 3.43 12.94 46.69
N PHE A 688 4.67 12.54 46.97
CA PHE A 688 5.80 12.53 46.01
C PHE A 688 6.13 13.92 45.44
N ASP A 689 6.08 14.95 46.29
CA ASP A 689 6.43 16.34 45.95
C ASP A 689 5.66 16.91 44.74
N GLY A 690 4.47 16.36 44.46
CA GLY A 690 3.61 16.83 43.38
C GLY A 690 3.70 16.04 42.08
N SER A 691 4.69 15.14 41.88
CA SER A 691 4.84 14.35 40.65
C SER A 691 4.82 12.85 40.96
N VAL A 692 3.93 12.10 40.31
CA VAL A 692 3.62 10.72 40.66
C VAL A 692 3.79 9.81 39.45
N THR A 693 4.53 8.71 39.59
CA THR A 693 4.71 7.73 38.51
C THR A 693 3.48 6.83 38.37
N PHE A 694 3.29 6.22 37.20
CA PHE A 694 2.17 5.31 36.98
C PHE A 694 2.12 4.12 37.97
N PRO A 695 3.25 3.45 38.32
CA PRO A 695 3.26 2.43 39.38
C PRO A 695 2.76 2.93 40.73
N GLN A 696 3.10 4.15 41.12
CA GLN A 696 2.66 4.73 42.41
C GLN A 696 1.15 4.97 42.42
N VAL A 697 0.56 5.37 41.29
CA VAL A 697 -0.90 5.46 41.16
C VAL A 697 -1.53 4.06 41.27
N CYS A 698 -0.94 3.05 40.63
CA CYS A 698 -1.43 1.67 40.75
C CYS A 698 -1.38 1.17 42.20
N ASP A 699 -0.35 1.49 42.97
CA ASP A 699 -0.27 1.15 44.40
C ASP A 699 -1.39 1.79 45.21
N MET A 700 -1.78 3.03 44.89
CA MET A 700 -2.93 3.68 45.53
C MET A 700 -4.24 2.98 45.17
N LEU A 701 -4.43 2.62 43.91
CA LEU A 701 -5.62 1.89 43.46
C LEU A 701 -5.73 0.53 44.16
N HIS A 702 -4.62 -0.20 44.29
CA HIS A 702 -4.58 -1.46 45.06
C HIS A 702 -4.90 -1.27 46.55
N LYS A 703 -4.64 -0.08 47.11
CA LYS A 703 -4.98 0.29 48.49
C LYS A 703 -6.42 0.84 48.63
N GLY A 704 -7.24 0.75 47.58
CA GLY A 704 -8.65 1.15 47.62
C GLY A 704 -8.90 2.63 47.35
N ALA A 705 -7.96 3.34 46.72
CA ALA A 705 -8.23 4.68 46.20
C ALA A 705 -9.29 4.64 45.09
N GLU A 706 -10.11 5.69 44.98
CA GLU A 706 -11.20 5.75 44.03
C GLU A 706 -10.76 6.40 42.72
N ARG A 707 -11.00 5.71 41.60
CA ARG A 707 -10.68 6.19 40.25
C ARG A 707 -11.92 6.80 39.59
N ILE A 708 -11.80 8.02 39.11
CA ILE A 708 -12.80 8.69 38.27
C ILE A 708 -12.22 8.94 36.89
N PHE A 709 -13.05 8.80 35.85
CA PHE A 709 -12.68 9.11 34.47
C PHE A 709 -13.60 10.20 33.93
N ASP A 710 -13.03 11.33 33.51
CA ASP A 710 -13.80 12.40 32.88
C ASP A 710 -13.95 12.13 31.38
N ASN A 711 -15.19 11.89 30.95
CA ASN A 711 -15.51 11.60 29.55
C ASN A 711 -15.44 12.84 28.64
N GLU A 712 -15.45 14.06 29.18
CA GLU A 712 -15.29 15.27 28.37
C GLU A 712 -13.83 15.52 28.03
N THR A 713 -12.93 15.42 29.02
CA THR A 713 -11.50 15.72 28.85
C THR A 713 -10.65 14.48 28.53
N LEU A 714 -11.22 13.29 28.70
CA LEU A 714 -10.60 11.98 28.49
C LEU A 714 -9.34 11.76 29.34
N VAL A 715 -9.40 12.21 30.60
CA VAL A 715 -8.32 12.07 31.59
C VAL A 715 -8.86 11.49 32.89
N PRO A 716 -8.18 10.48 33.48
CA PRO A 716 -8.52 9.99 34.80
C PRO A 716 -7.93 10.87 35.91
N TYR A 717 -8.57 10.79 37.06
CA TYR A 717 -7.95 11.14 38.33
C TYR A 717 -8.28 10.09 39.38
N VAL A 718 -7.44 10.01 40.40
CA VAL A 718 -7.63 9.14 41.55
C VAL A 718 -7.61 9.98 42.82
N TYR A 719 -8.41 9.59 43.81
CA TYR A 719 -8.36 10.23 45.12
C TYR A 719 -8.46 9.22 46.27
N GLN A 720 -7.85 9.60 47.40
CA GLN A 720 -7.92 8.86 48.66
C GLN A 720 -7.71 9.85 49.81
N ASP A 721 -8.70 9.95 50.70
CA ASP A 721 -8.75 10.96 51.76
C ASP A 721 -8.57 12.38 51.20
N LYS A 722 -7.46 13.04 51.54
CA LYS A 722 -7.09 14.36 51.01
C LYS A 722 -6.16 14.31 49.80
N ASN A 723 -5.69 13.14 49.39
CA ASN A 723 -4.83 13.02 48.23
C ASN A 723 -5.67 12.95 46.96
N TRP A 724 -5.31 13.76 45.98
CA TRP A 724 -5.96 13.80 44.68
C TRP A 724 -4.90 13.85 43.59
N ILE A 725 -5.00 13.01 42.55
CA ILE A 725 -3.97 12.88 41.51
C ILE A 725 -4.64 12.83 40.14
N SER A 726 -4.29 13.77 39.25
CA SER A 726 -4.58 13.62 37.82
C SER A 726 -3.41 12.90 37.16
N TYR A 727 -3.70 11.88 36.36
CA TYR A 727 -2.68 11.02 35.75
C TYR A 727 -3.15 10.48 34.40
N GLU A 728 -2.33 9.64 33.78
CA GLU A 728 -2.67 8.93 32.55
C GLU A 728 -2.69 7.43 32.79
N ASP A 729 -3.66 6.75 32.18
CA ASP A 729 -3.74 5.29 32.18
C ASP A 729 -3.90 4.74 30.76
N GLN A 730 -4.07 3.42 30.65
CA GLN A 730 -4.20 2.76 29.36
C GLN A 730 -5.41 3.28 28.56
N ILE A 731 -6.49 3.67 29.23
CA ILE A 731 -7.71 4.17 28.58
C ILE A 731 -7.47 5.58 28.03
N SER A 732 -6.95 6.51 28.83
CA SER A 732 -6.65 7.87 28.33
C SER A 732 -5.56 7.86 27.26
N MET A 733 -4.51 7.03 27.42
CA MET A 733 -3.48 6.85 26.41
C MET A 733 -4.03 6.32 25.08
N THR A 734 -5.02 5.41 25.13
CA THR A 734 -5.66 4.87 23.92
C THR A 734 -6.39 5.96 23.16
N TYR A 735 -7.26 6.72 23.82
CA TYR A 735 -8.01 7.81 23.19
C TYR A 735 -7.09 8.88 22.59
N LYS A 736 -6.03 9.27 23.32
CA LYS A 736 -5.07 10.26 22.84
C LYS A 736 -4.27 9.75 21.67
N ALA A 737 -3.81 8.50 21.70
CA ALA A 737 -3.07 7.90 20.59
C ALA A 737 -3.94 7.81 19.31
N GLU A 738 -5.20 7.37 19.44
CA GLU A 738 -6.13 7.30 18.32
C GLU A 738 -6.42 8.70 17.75
N TRP A 739 -6.61 9.69 18.62
CA TRP A 739 -6.82 11.07 18.21
C TRP A 739 -5.60 11.66 17.48
N VAL A 740 -4.38 11.43 17.98
CA VAL A 740 -3.14 11.89 17.32
C VAL A 740 -3.03 11.29 15.91
N VAL A 741 -3.36 10.01 15.77
CA VAL A 741 -3.39 9.32 14.47
C VAL A 741 -4.48 9.89 13.56
N SER A 742 -5.70 10.09 14.07
CA SER A 742 -6.82 10.61 13.29
C SER A 742 -6.61 12.06 12.82
N GLN A 743 -5.89 12.86 13.60
CA GLN A 743 -5.54 14.24 13.25
C GLN A 743 -4.34 14.36 12.30
N ASN A 744 -3.73 13.23 11.94
CA ASN A 744 -2.56 13.12 11.06
C ASN A 744 -1.34 13.90 11.56
N PHE A 745 -1.10 13.89 12.88
CA PHE A 745 0.14 14.40 13.44
C PHE A 745 1.29 13.40 13.22
N SER A 746 2.52 13.92 13.30
CA SER A 746 3.77 13.21 13.07
C SER A 746 3.98 12.01 13.99
N GLY A 747 3.39 12.05 15.19
CA GLY A 747 3.49 10.98 16.18
C GLY A 747 3.31 11.49 17.60
N VAL A 748 3.80 10.70 18.56
CA VAL A 748 3.73 10.97 20.00
C VAL A 748 5.12 11.06 20.62
N MET A 749 5.24 11.91 21.62
CA MET A 749 6.40 12.03 22.51
C MET A 749 5.94 11.66 23.93
N THR A 750 6.77 10.93 24.67
CA THR A 750 6.47 10.56 26.06
C THR A 750 7.52 11.10 27.00
N TRP A 751 7.06 11.78 28.04
CA TRP A 751 7.84 12.05 29.24
C TRP A 751 7.26 11.20 30.37
N ASN A 752 7.86 10.06 30.71
CA ASN A 752 9.05 9.41 30.13
C ASN A 752 9.00 7.87 30.32
N LEU A 753 10.01 7.14 29.85
CA LEU A 753 10.12 5.67 30.05
C LEU A 753 10.22 5.28 31.53
N ASN A 754 10.83 6.12 32.36
CA ASN A 754 11.05 5.86 33.78
C ASN A 754 9.75 5.88 34.60
N SER A 755 8.77 6.66 34.16
CA SER A 755 7.51 6.89 34.89
C SER A 755 6.42 5.88 34.56
N ASP A 756 6.59 5.10 33.47
CA ASP A 756 5.74 3.95 33.16
C ASP A 756 6.14 2.73 33.99
N ASP A 757 5.28 1.71 34.03
CA ASP A 757 5.53 0.49 34.80
C ASP A 757 6.46 -0.48 34.08
N TRP A 758 7.73 -0.14 34.02
CA TRP A 758 8.79 -1.00 33.48
C TRP A 758 9.04 -2.26 34.32
N GLY A 759 8.62 -2.27 35.59
CA GLY A 759 8.79 -3.39 36.52
C GLY A 759 7.64 -4.40 36.54
N ALA A 760 6.56 -4.16 35.79
CA ALA A 760 5.35 -5.01 35.77
C ALA A 760 4.62 -5.14 37.12
N HIS A 761 4.65 -4.09 37.94
CA HIS A 761 3.95 -4.02 39.22
C HIS A 761 2.42 -3.90 39.06
N CYS A 762 1.98 -3.23 38.00
CA CYS A 762 0.59 -2.92 37.70
C CYS A 762 0.03 -3.92 36.67
N GLY A 763 -0.47 -5.06 37.17
CA GLY A 763 -1.14 -6.07 36.33
C GLY A 763 -0.20 -7.00 35.53
N GLY A 764 1.09 -7.06 35.89
CA GLY A 764 2.04 -8.05 35.35
C GLY A 764 2.57 -7.77 33.94
N VAL A 765 2.31 -6.58 33.38
CA VAL A 765 2.76 -6.18 32.05
C VAL A 765 3.79 -5.05 32.16
N GLN A 766 4.98 -5.23 31.56
CA GLN A 766 5.98 -4.16 31.49
C GLN A 766 5.57 -3.09 30.47
N PHE A 767 5.83 -1.83 30.80
CA PHE A 767 5.57 -0.64 29.98
C PHE A 767 4.14 -0.59 29.40
N PRO A 768 3.10 -0.72 30.25
CA PRO A 768 1.72 -0.80 29.77
C PRO A 768 1.30 0.43 28.97
N LEU A 769 1.72 1.65 29.36
CA LEU A 769 1.36 2.87 28.63
C LEU A 769 2.07 2.96 27.28
N HIS A 770 3.38 2.70 27.23
CA HIS A 770 4.12 2.74 25.97
C HIS A 770 3.70 1.64 24.98
N LYS A 771 3.24 0.48 25.46
CA LYS A 771 2.71 -0.59 24.59
C LYS A 771 1.45 -0.15 23.85
N ILE A 772 0.55 0.59 24.50
CA ILE A 772 -0.62 1.19 23.83
C ILE A 772 -0.15 2.09 22.67
N LEU A 773 0.82 2.95 22.92
CA LEU A 773 1.36 3.85 21.89
C LEU A 773 2.01 3.07 20.73
N ARG A 774 2.77 2.02 21.03
CA ARG A 774 3.38 1.14 20.02
C ARG A 774 2.34 0.48 19.10
N ASP A 775 1.20 0.09 19.65
CA ASP A 775 0.19 -0.70 18.94
C ASP A 775 -0.78 0.18 18.11
N ILE A 776 -0.91 1.46 18.47
CA ILE A 776 -1.81 2.41 17.80
C ILE A 776 -1.03 3.36 16.88
N VAL A 777 0.08 3.94 17.35
CA VAL A 777 0.87 4.95 16.62
C VAL A 777 1.91 4.24 15.76
N VAL A 778 1.46 3.60 14.67
CA VAL A 778 2.30 2.76 13.79
C VAL A 778 2.93 3.55 12.66
#